data_AF-W6A7E2-F1
#
_entry.id   AF-W6A7E2-F1
#
_cell.length_a   1.000
_cell.length_b   1.000
_cell.length_c   1.000
_cell.angle_alpha   90.00
_cell.angle_beta   90.00
_cell.angle_gamma   90.00
#
_symmetry.space_group_name_H-M   'P 1'
#
loop_
_entity.id
_entity.type
_entity.pdbx_description
1 polymer ?
#
loop_
_entity_poly.entity_id
_entity_poly.type
_entity_poly.pdbx_seq_one_letter_code
_entity_poly.pdbx_strand_id
1 'polypeptide(L)'
;MKKLLNLLMISSLVASSTSVVVSCRGGAGMSVDYTDQEKMLAITTLNTQKLKDSAVKLGGNISKDQVESLLKLLGINTEGSSSARAVMTASVKAYIMANQLLSQISAKVPGYGWINSKLQWQSQRWGFAQLFSEDTEKAQQAMGKNASGWLKNENEWSLSVTFLNEDLIGWNGRGNPKYARVNINKKIDVDLDGNVVLENSVPEAVHRTDPTMTVSALTPVEQSTHEQTKGRGYVYQGFVNSSSLIDLDGIYDPNDTSIPGSIFSYTPSATDFVNNLLLDSDIENDILIQDKDIIESALNDLLLEEPIYLSEGMNIAHIDVKLKNRIFAALFTGLLDRKNPERGFTEEDLIYANSIMPSYWSQIMSKIKQILNAGYLNDTENAELKEIESTFSQYRSIDLEELGLGLTRAQIDEVYEKLLKVIRWSHNDKAINTGEMSFAVGSLRMNVYKRVPSINGGGNGESSLINLNNVDAYRNFGFNGTSQLVVNYYNQIMPEEEASKLSYDPDGAKNPLNGDEEFISDKGFKNVFFKPRFETLLQEYNLTHNQTLVDNNLVFETPNGTNTLTVEPFDLDEIKNIDDIDSDIWYENAGFYRPGNSHDDWRIAELINYILQSSKKQLIDLFNPEPTNSGKIKQNNIGNYDISTKYLIDGVYDNWNILPKVTDWEQKDDDIAFYELLSKDYQPFHITDSIKDGGSSTLRQNIYLNGLISQQNSYSPELRIMRGNVSTYGEILDTLAHDQWWKSSNYNSDVSQIYLYLNLGSDLNTVNAFKAYWDRHVRNNYSNPDHLA
;
A
#
# COMPACT_ATOMS: atom_id res chain seq x y z
N MET A 1 -6.39 58.19 25.03
CA MET A 1 -6.19 57.12 24.03
C MET A 1 -6.46 57.57 22.60
N LYS A 2 -7.68 57.92 22.16
CA LYS A 2 -7.96 58.32 20.76
C LYS A 2 -7.03 59.40 20.18
N LYS A 3 -6.72 60.44 20.96
CA LYS A 3 -5.77 61.50 20.55
C LYS A 3 -4.33 61.00 20.39
N LEU A 4 -3.92 60.01 21.20
CA LEU A 4 -2.58 59.42 21.21
C LEU A 4 -2.44 58.40 20.07
N LEU A 5 -3.51 57.64 19.80
CA LEU A 5 -3.66 56.79 18.61
C LEU A 5 -3.65 57.61 17.31
N ASN A 6 -4.37 58.73 17.25
CA ASN A 6 -4.28 59.65 16.11
C ASN A 6 -2.87 60.22 15.95
N LEU A 7 -2.19 60.57 17.05
CA LEU A 7 -0.84 61.08 16.99
C LEU A 7 0.15 60.01 16.51
N LEU A 8 0.03 58.77 16.99
CA LEU A 8 0.81 57.62 16.51
C LEU A 8 0.50 57.26 15.05
N MET A 9 -0.77 57.29 14.65
CA MET A 9 -1.19 57.00 13.28
C MET A 9 -0.73 58.10 12.31
N ILE A 10 -0.79 59.37 12.72
CA ILE A 10 -0.20 60.51 11.98
C ILE A 10 1.33 60.40 11.96
N SER A 11 1.98 59.99 13.05
CA SER A 11 3.44 59.80 13.10
C SER A 11 3.88 58.65 12.20
N SER A 12 3.13 57.54 12.17
CA SER A 12 3.33 56.41 11.27
C SER A 12 3.06 56.82 9.82
N LEU A 13 2.02 57.62 9.54
CA LEU A 13 1.74 58.20 8.22
C LEU A 13 2.84 59.17 7.76
N VAL A 14 3.39 59.99 8.66
CA VAL A 14 4.50 60.92 8.39
C VAL A 14 5.81 60.17 8.18
N ALA A 15 6.08 59.12 8.95
CA ALA A 15 7.24 58.23 8.79
C ALA A 15 7.16 57.38 7.50
N SER A 16 5.96 56.92 7.13
CA SER A 16 5.72 56.23 5.85
C SER A 16 5.79 57.20 4.67
N SER A 17 5.32 58.44 4.81
CA SER A 17 5.49 59.45 3.76
C SER A 17 6.93 59.99 3.66
N THR A 18 7.72 60.03 4.75
CA THR A 18 9.16 60.31 4.65
C THR A 18 9.95 59.16 4.04
N SER A 19 9.56 57.90 4.26
CA SER A 19 10.15 56.76 3.52
C SER A 19 9.72 56.72 2.05
N VAL A 20 8.49 57.14 1.72
CA VAL A 20 8.01 57.33 0.33
C VAL A 20 8.70 58.52 -0.37
N VAL A 21 9.07 59.58 0.35
CA VAL A 21 9.84 60.72 -0.20
C VAL A 21 11.34 60.40 -0.33
N VAL A 22 11.90 59.58 0.58
CA VAL A 22 13.29 59.09 0.48
C VAL A 22 13.44 58.02 -0.62
N SER A 23 12.36 57.36 -1.05
CA SER A 23 12.35 56.56 -2.28
C SER A 23 12.24 57.39 -3.58
N CYS A 24 11.82 58.66 -3.51
CA CYS A 24 11.77 59.56 -4.66
C CYS A 24 13.06 60.37 -4.87
N ARG A 25 13.97 60.39 -3.89
CA ARG A 25 15.35 60.88 -4.07
C ARG A 25 16.32 59.92 -3.39
N GLY A 26 16.89 59.04 -4.22
CA GLY A 26 17.80 57.96 -3.87
C GLY A 26 18.63 58.17 -2.60
N GLY A 27 18.26 57.45 -1.55
CA GLY A 27 19.19 57.10 -0.48
C GLY A 27 20.29 56.17 -1.01
N ALA A 28 21.47 56.23 -0.39
CA ALA A 28 22.67 55.51 -0.80
C ALA A 28 22.39 54.01 -1.07
N GLY A 29 22.34 53.64 -2.35
CA GLY A 29 22.17 52.26 -2.82
C GLY A 29 20.80 51.89 -3.41
N MET A 30 19.79 52.78 -3.43
CA MET A 30 18.43 52.45 -3.90
C MET A 30 18.04 52.98 -5.29
N SER A 31 18.90 53.74 -5.97
CA SER A 31 18.69 54.16 -7.36
C SER A 31 19.76 53.57 -8.28
N VAL A 32 19.54 52.36 -8.74
CA VAL A 32 20.15 51.90 -10.00
C VAL A 32 19.00 51.86 -10.99
N ASP A 33 19.10 52.63 -12.07
CA ASP A 33 18.12 52.66 -13.17
C ASP A 33 18.20 51.35 -13.95
N TYR A 34 17.83 50.24 -13.32
CA TYR A 34 17.67 48.97 -14.01
C TYR A 34 16.49 49.07 -14.97
N THR A 35 16.70 48.60 -16.19
CA THR A 35 15.62 48.28 -17.13
C THR A 35 14.74 47.17 -16.55
N ASP A 36 13.50 47.05 -17.03
CA ASP A 36 12.60 46.00 -16.56
C ASP A 36 13.12 44.60 -16.90
N GLN A 37 13.83 44.43 -18.01
CA GLN A 37 14.52 43.18 -18.35
C GLN A 37 15.63 42.84 -17.34
N GLU A 38 16.44 43.82 -16.93
CA GLU A 38 17.49 43.61 -15.92
C GLU A 38 16.89 43.27 -14.55
N LYS A 39 15.76 43.89 -14.17
CA LYS A 39 15.03 43.54 -12.95
C LYS A 39 14.49 42.12 -12.99
N MET A 40 13.82 41.73 -14.09
CA MET A 40 13.29 40.38 -14.28
C MET A 40 14.41 39.33 -14.27
N LEU A 41 15.54 39.60 -14.93
CA LEU A 41 16.69 38.70 -14.95
C LEU A 41 17.37 38.58 -13.58
N ALA A 42 17.48 39.69 -12.83
CA ALA A 42 18.11 39.69 -11.51
C ALA A 42 17.40 38.75 -10.52
N ILE A 43 16.09 38.57 -10.63
CA ILE A 43 15.32 37.61 -9.82
C ILE A 43 15.84 36.18 -9.96
N THR A 44 16.27 35.76 -11.17
CA THR A 44 16.78 34.39 -11.40
C THR A 44 18.03 34.05 -10.59
N THR A 45 18.77 35.07 -10.16
CA THR A 45 19.99 34.91 -9.38
C THR A 45 19.76 34.90 -7.87
N LEU A 46 18.51 35.12 -7.42
CA LEU A 46 18.15 35.07 -6.00
C LEU A 46 18.08 33.60 -5.54
N ASN A 47 18.75 33.27 -4.44
CA ASN A 47 18.85 31.90 -3.90
C ASN A 47 18.95 31.86 -2.38
N THR A 48 18.83 30.67 -1.78
CA THR A 48 18.89 30.48 -0.31
C THR A 48 20.13 31.10 0.31
N GLN A 49 21.31 30.90 -0.29
CA GLN A 49 22.57 31.39 0.28
C GLN A 49 22.58 32.92 0.38
N LYS A 50 22.18 33.63 -0.68
CA LYS A 50 22.10 35.10 -0.66
C LYS A 50 21.15 35.63 0.43
N LEU A 51 20.03 34.93 0.67
CA LEU A 51 19.08 35.32 1.70
C LEU A 51 19.64 35.07 3.11
N LYS A 52 20.32 33.93 3.32
CA LYS A 52 20.99 33.60 4.58
C LYS A 52 22.13 34.59 4.89
N ASP A 53 22.98 34.87 3.91
CA ASP A 53 24.10 35.82 4.03
C ASP A 53 23.62 37.24 4.35
N SER A 54 22.44 37.61 3.82
CA SER A 54 21.82 38.92 4.08
C SER A 54 20.93 38.93 5.33
N ALA A 55 20.92 37.85 6.13
CA ALA A 55 20.11 37.71 7.34
C ALA A 55 18.61 38.03 7.13
N VAL A 56 18.05 37.56 6.01
CA VAL A 56 16.61 37.63 5.74
C VAL A 56 15.87 36.69 6.71
N LYS A 57 14.77 37.18 7.28
CA LYS A 57 13.92 36.45 8.24
C LYS A 57 12.45 36.61 7.88
N LEU A 58 11.70 35.52 8.01
CA LEU A 58 10.28 35.43 7.71
C LEU A 58 9.54 34.85 8.92
N GLY A 59 8.58 35.56 9.47
CA GLY A 59 7.61 35.03 10.45
C GLY A 59 6.37 34.53 9.72
N GLY A 60 5.56 33.70 10.37
CA GLY A 60 4.37 33.18 9.69
C GLY A 60 3.33 32.48 10.52
N ASN A 61 3.40 32.53 11.86
CA ASN A 61 2.37 31.90 12.70
C ASN A 61 1.35 32.93 13.23
N ILE A 62 0.77 33.70 12.31
CA ILE A 62 -0.28 34.69 12.62
C ILE A 62 -1.61 33.95 12.82
N SER A 63 -2.30 34.22 13.93
CA SER A 63 -3.56 33.52 14.24
C SER A 63 -4.73 33.99 13.37
N LYS A 64 -5.75 33.15 13.21
CA LYS A 64 -6.99 33.48 12.49
C LYS A 64 -7.64 34.76 13.02
N ASP A 65 -7.72 34.92 14.34
CA ASP A 65 -8.27 36.12 14.97
C ASP A 65 -7.49 37.41 14.63
N GLN A 66 -6.16 37.31 14.48
CA GLN A 66 -5.30 38.43 14.07
C GLN A 66 -5.51 38.78 12.60
N VAL A 67 -5.69 37.77 11.73
CA VAL A 67 -6.05 37.94 10.32
C VAL A 67 -7.42 38.62 10.19
N GLU A 68 -8.43 38.15 10.92
CA GLU A 68 -9.76 38.75 10.91
C GLU A 68 -9.76 40.19 11.44
N SER A 69 -8.99 40.45 12.49
CA SER A 69 -8.81 41.80 13.03
C SER A 69 -8.16 42.74 12.01
N LEU A 70 -7.16 42.25 11.27
CA LEU A 70 -6.53 42.98 10.17
C LEU A 70 -7.52 43.26 9.04
N LEU A 71 -8.31 42.26 8.62
CA LEU A 71 -9.33 42.41 7.58
C LEU A 71 -10.38 43.46 7.95
N LYS A 72 -10.86 43.43 9.20
CA LYS A 72 -11.78 44.44 9.76
C LYS A 72 -11.14 45.84 9.77
N LEU A 73 -9.86 45.95 10.13
CA LEU A 73 -9.12 47.22 10.10
C LEU A 73 -8.91 47.76 8.68
N LEU A 74 -8.78 46.89 7.68
CA LEU A 74 -8.69 47.24 6.27
C LEU A 74 -10.06 47.63 5.66
N GLY A 75 -11.13 47.64 6.45
CA GLY A 75 -12.47 48.05 6.03
C GLY A 75 -13.23 46.98 5.24
N ILE A 76 -12.80 45.72 5.33
CA ILE A 76 -13.44 44.59 4.66
C ILE A 76 -14.47 44.02 5.62
N ASN A 77 -15.74 44.11 5.24
CA ASN A 77 -16.80 43.50 6.04
C ASN A 77 -16.76 41.98 5.87
N THR A 78 -16.46 41.26 6.95
CA THR A 78 -16.46 39.79 6.99
C THR A 78 -17.85 39.20 7.22
N GLU A 79 -18.88 40.04 7.42
CA GLU A 79 -20.27 39.60 7.54
C GLU A 79 -20.87 39.34 6.15
N GLY A 80 -20.96 38.06 5.75
CA GLY A 80 -21.63 37.58 4.54
C GLY A 80 -20.91 36.41 3.86
N SER A 81 -21.59 35.25 3.74
CA SER A 81 -21.07 33.99 3.20
C SER A 81 -20.97 34.01 1.66
N SER A 82 -19.73 33.94 1.16
CA SER A 82 -19.47 33.43 -0.18
C SER A 82 -18.16 32.66 -0.13
N SER A 83 -18.15 31.46 -0.69
CA SER A 83 -17.06 30.49 -0.80
C SER A 83 -15.70 31.14 -1.13
N ALA A 84 -15.66 31.99 -2.15
CA ALA A 84 -14.47 32.73 -2.54
C ALA A 84 -13.88 33.61 -1.41
N ARG A 85 -14.70 34.15 -0.51
CA ARG A 85 -14.26 34.98 0.63
C ARG A 85 -13.63 34.16 1.75
N ALA A 86 -14.10 32.95 2.01
CA ALA A 86 -13.53 32.06 3.04
C ALA A 86 -12.10 31.65 2.66
N VAL A 87 -11.94 31.14 1.43
CA VAL A 87 -10.64 30.74 0.87
C VAL A 87 -9.66 31.92 0.82
N MET A 88 -10.15 33.10 0.43
CA MET A 88 -9.32 34.31 0.43
C MET A 88 -8.92 34.75 1.85
N THR A 89 -9.79 34.57 2.85
CA THR A 89 -9.49 34.87 4.26
C THR A 89 -8.39 33.95 4.78
N ALA A 90 -8.46 32.65 4.49
CA ALA A 90 -7.41 31.68 4.81
C ALA A 90 -6.07 32.05 4.13
N SER A 91 -6.13 32.48 2.87
CA SER A 91 -4.96 32.85 2.06
C SER A 91 -4.24 34.13 2.49
N VAL A 92 -4.86 34.98 3.34
CA VAL A 92 -4.24 36.22 3.85
C VAL A 92 -2.92 35.93 4.57
N LYS A 93 -2.83 34.83 5.32
CA LYS A 93 -1.61 34.45 6.05
C LYS A 93 -0.40 34.37 5.10
N ALA A 94 -0.55 33.65 3.99
CA ALA A 94 0.50 33.52 2.99
C ALA A 94 0.82 34.86 2.32
N TYR A 95 -0.16 35.74 2.13
CA TYR A 95 0.09 37.11 1.67
C TYR A 95 1.01 37.91 2.62
N ILE A 96 0.76 37.84 3.93
CA ILE A 96 1.57 38.56 4.92
C ILE A 96 3.01 38.07 4.83
N MET A 97 3.18 36.75 4.73
CA MET A 97 4.48 36.11 4.57
C MET A 97 5.17 36.51 3.25
N ALA A 98 4.44 36.54 2.14
CA ALA A 98 4.99 36.97 0.84
C ALA A 98 5.52 38.41 0.90
N ASN A 99 4.77 39.31 1.55
CA ASN A 99 5.17 40.72 1.67
C ASN A 99 6.30 40.92 2.65
N GLN A 100 6.32 40.16 3.74
CA GLN A 100 7.45 40.15 4.66
C GLN A 100 8.71 39.69 3.93
N LEU A 101 8.65 38.60 3.17
CA LEU A 101 9.79 38.07 2.42
C LEU A 101 10.31 39.09 1.39
N LEU A 102 9.43 39.64 0.55
CA LEU A 102 9.83 40.63 -0.47
C LEU A 102 10.35 41.93 0.15
N SER A 103 9.76 42.39 1.26
CA SER A 103 10.24 43.58 1.98
C SER A 103 11.64 43.34 2.57
N GLN A 104 11.88 42.15 3.14
CA GLN A 104 13.18 41.80 3.71
C GLN A 104 14.24 41.66 2.61
N ILE A 105 13.90 41.06 1.46
CA ILE A 105 14.78 41.01 0.30
C ILE A 105 15.11 42.42 -0.17
N SER A 106 14.11 43.28 -0.35
CA SER A 106 14.30 44.65 -0.83
C SER A 106 15.13 45.51 0.13
N ALA A 107 15.04 45.27 1.44
CA ALA A 107 15.73 46.06 2.45
C ALA A 107 17.16 45.57 2.72
N LYS A 108 17.41 44.26 2.62
CA LYS A 108 18.66 43.64 3.09
C LYS A 108 19.54 43.08 1.98
N VAL A 109 18.98 42.68 0.83
CA VAL A 109 19.75 42.07 -0.26
C VAL A 109 20.19 43.16 -1.25
N PRO A 110 21.50 43.39 -1.43
CA PRO A 110 21.99 44.41 -2.35
C PRO A 110 21.49 44.20 -3.79
N GLY A 111 21.09 45.27 -4.47
CA GLY A 111 20.63 45.23 -5.87
C GLY A 111 19.13 44.95 -6.05
N TYR A 112 18.39 44.59 -4.99
CA TYR A 112 16.95 44.30 -5.05
C TYR A 112 16.06 45.42 -4.49
N GLY A 113 16.61 46.60 -4.20
CA GLY A 113 15.85 47.74 -3.66
C GLY A 113 14.69 48.21 -4.56
N TRP A 114 14.74 47.92 -5.86
CA TRP A 114 13.68 48.22 -6.82
C TRP A 114 12.39 47.40 -6.58
N ILE A 115 12.47 46.27 -5.87
CA ILE A 115 11.30 45.44 -5.52
C ILE A 115 10.27 46.31 -4.78
N ASN A 116 10.72 47.19 -3.89
CA ASN A 116 9.83 48.08 -3.17
C ASN A 116 9.03 49.00 -4.11
N SER A 117 9.69 49.63 -5.07
CA SER A 117 9.03 50.46 -6.09
C SER A 117 8.07 49.65 -6.95
N LYS A 118 8.41 48.39 -7.23
CA LYS A 118 7.53 47.49 -7.98
C LYS A 118 6.27 47.12 -7.19
N LEU A 119 6.42 46.79 -5.90
CA LEU A 119 5.30 46.52 -5.00
C LEU A 119 4.38 47.75 -4.83
N GLN A 120 4.96 48.95 -4.71
CA GLN A 120 4.18 50.20 -4.70
C GLN A 120 3.37 50.37 -5.99
N TRP A 121 3.98 50.13 -7.15
CA TRP A 121 3.29 50.20 -8.43
C TRP A 121 2.15 49.17 -8.52
N GLN A 122 2.36 47.95 -8.03
CA GLN A 122 1.33 46.89 -7.97
C GLN A 122 0.17 47.34 -7.06
N SER A 123 0.48 47.85 -5.87
CA SER A 123 -0.53 48.31 -4.90
C SER A 123 -1.37 49.51 -5.34
N GLN A 124 -0.80 50.41 -6.16
CA GLN A 124 -1.54 51.57 -6.68
C GLN A 124 -2.55 51.18 -7.76
N ARG A 125 -2.36 50.02 -8.38
CA ARG A 125 -3.19 49.54 -9.49
C ARG A 125 -4.16 48.46 -9.05
N TRP A 126 -3.79 47.68 -8.05
CA TRP A 126 -4.56 46.53 -7.56
C TRP A 126 -4.85 46.72 -6.08
N GLY A 127 -6.14 46.91 -5.79
CA GLY A 127 -6.66 47.00 -4.44
C GLY A 127 -7.13 45.63 -3.95
N PHE A 128 -7.11 45.42 -2.63
CA PHE A 128 -7.74 44.23 -2.03
C PHE A 128 -9.22 44.11 -2.40
N ALA A 129 -9.92 45.25 -2.50
CA ALA A 129 -11.31 45.31 -2.93
C ALA A 129 -11.53 44.76 -4.36
N GLN A 130 -10.51 44.82 -5.23
CA GLN A 130 -10.58 44.33 -6.62
C GLN A 130 -10.32 42.82 -6.73
N LEU A 131 -9.91 42.16 -5.63
CA LEU A 131 -9.97 40.70 -5.52
C LEU A 131 -11.41 40.20 -5.47
N PHE A 132 -12.35 41.08 -5.10
CA PHE A 132 -13.77 40.77 -5.03
C PHE A 132 -14.48 41.37 -6.25
N SER A 133 -15.24 40.53 -6.95
CA SER A 133 -16.40 41.02 -7.70
C SER A 133 -17.57 41.09 -6.71
N GLU A 134 -18.30 42.20 -6.66
CA GLU A 134 -19.61 42.25 -5.96
C GLU A 134 -20.65 41.34 -6.66
N ASP A 135 -20.34 40.90 -7.88
CA ASP A 135 -21.14 40.04 -8.74
C ASP A 135 -20.59 38.60 -8.70
N THR A 136 -21.35 37.66 -8.13
CA THR A 136 -21.01 36.23 -7.99
C THR A 136 -20.73 35.55 -9.33
N GLU A 137 -21.40 35.96 -10.41
CA GLU A 137 -21.21 35.40 -11.75
C GLU A 137 -19.83 35.72 -12.35
N LYS A 138 -19.08 36.65 -11.75
CA LYS A 138 -17.73 37.06 -12.18
C LYS A 138 -16.65 36.72 -11.17
N ALA A 139 -16.97 35.96 -10.12
CA ALA A 139 -16.02 35.61 -9.07
C ALA A 139 -14.84 34.80 -9.63
N GLN A 140 -15.11 33.78 -10.45
CA GLN A 140 -14.07 32.96 -11.09
C GLN A 140 -13.22 33.77 -12.07
N GLN A 141 -13.84 34.61 -12.90
CA GLN A 141 -13.12 35.56 -13.75
C GLN A 141 -12.19 36.48 -12.95
N ALA A 142 -12.67 37.05 -11.84
CA ALA A 142 -11.87 37.91 -10.98
C ALA A 142 -10.69 37.14 -10.36
N MET A 143 -10.91 35.90 -9.91
CA MET A 143 -9.87 35.01 -9.39
C MET A 143 -8.85 34.62 -10.48
N GLY A 144 -9.29 34.35 -11.71
CA GLY A 144 -8.38 34.03 -12.83
C GLY A 144 -7.51 35.22 -13.25
N LYS A 145 -8.06 36.44 -13.29
CA LYS A 145 -7.30 37.68 -13.59
C LYS A 145 -6.23 37.98 -12.54
N ASN A 146 -6.38 37.46 -11.33
CA ASN A 146 -5.41 37.63 -10.26
C ASN A 146 -4.09 36.87 -10.54
N ALA A 147 -4.10 35.76 -11.28
CA ALA A 147 -2.91 34.92 -11.54
C ALA A 147 -1.77 35.67 -12.26
N SER A 148 -2.08 36.73 -13.01
CA SER A 148 -1.10 37.67 -13.57
C SER A 148 -1.13 39.08 -12.95
N GLY A 149 -2.17 39.38 -12.18
CA GLY A 149 -2.36 40.67 -11.51
C GLY A 149 -2.90 41.73 -12.45
N TRP A 150 -4.05 41.52 -13.12
CA TRP A 150 -4.79 42.55 -13.87
C TRP A 150 -3.93 43.46 -14.77
N LEU A 151 -2.91 42.88 -15.42
CA LEU A 151 -2.00 43.61 -16.30
C LEU A 151 -2.75 44.02 -17.57
N LYS A 152 -2.67 45.31 -17.95
CA LYS A 152 -3.43 45.81 -19.10
C LYS A 152 -2.68 45.57 -20.41
N ASN A 153 -1.35 45.72 -20.37
CA ASN A 153 -0.47 45.67 -21.53
C ASN A 153 0.49 44.48 -21.45
N GLU A 154 0.88 43.93 -22.59
CA GLU A 154 1.83 42.79 -22.70
C GLU A 154 3.22 43.10 -22.11
N ASN A 155 3.62 44.36 -22.17
CA ASN A 155 4.91 44.82 -21.63
C ASN A 155 4.93 44.93 -20.10
N GLU A 156 3.77 44.99 -19.45
CA GLU A 156 3.70 45.04 -17.99
C GLU A 156 4.02 43.67 -17.39
N TRP A 157 4.40 43.65 -16.12
CA TRP A 157 4.72 42.42 -15.37
C TRP A 157 4.42 42.62 -13.89
N SER A 158 4.37 41.53 -13.11
CA SER A 158 4.16 41.57 -11.66
C SER A 158 5.15 40.66 -10.93
N LEU A 159 5.40 40.96 -9.65
CA LEU A 159 6.05 40.04 -8.73
C LEU A 159 5.01 39.33 -7.89
N SER A 160 5.25 38.04 -7.64
CA SER A 160 4.57 37.30 -6.56
C SER A 160 5.54 36.37 -5.83
N VAL A 161 5.11 35.80 -4.71
CA VAL A 161 5.79 34.70 -4.02
C VAL A 161 4.88 33.47 -4.06
N THR A 162 5.46 32.29 -4.26
CA THR A 162 4.80 30.99 -4.02
C THR A 162 5.51 30.29 -2.87
N PHE A 163 4.75 29.83 -1.87
CA PHE A 163 5.24 28.91 -0.83
C PHE A 163 4.94 27.47 -1.23
N LEU A 164 5.87 26.55 -0.95
CA LEU A 164 5.79 25.14 -1.33
C LEU A 164 6.09 24.23 -0.14
N ASN A 165 5.51 23.04 -0.16
CA ASN A 165 5.81 21.96 0.79
C ASN A 165 7.03 21.12 0.34
N GLU A 166 7.33 20.04 1.06
CA GLU A 166 8.47 19.15 0.76
C GLU A 166 8.36 18.46 -0.61
N ASP A 167 7.12 18.22 -1.07
CA ASP A 167 6.80 17.60 -2.36
C ASP A 167 6.82 18.60 -3.54
N LEU A 168 7.21 19.86 -3.31
CA LEU A 168 7.23 20.95 -4.30
C LEU A 168 5.84 21.31 -4.86
N ILE A 169 4.79 20.98 -4.11
CA ILE A 169 3.40 21.39 -4.34
C ILE A 169 3.15 22.68 -3.56
N GLY A 170 2.16 23.49 -3.99
CA GLY A 170 1.71 24.68 -3.26
C GLY A 170 1.48 24.39 -1.77
N TRP A 171 2.03 25.23 -0.90
CA TRP A 171 1.79 25.13 0.54
C TRP A 171 0.32 25.42 0.82
N ASN A 172 -0.36 24.51 1.50
CA ASN A 172 -1.80 24.56 1.78
C ASN A 172 -2.14 25.14 3.17
N GLY A 173 -1.16 25.72 3.88
CA GLY A 173 -1.36 26.37 5.17
C GLY A 173 -1.13 25.47 6.37
N ARG A 174 -1.03 24.16 6.16
CA ARG A 174 -0.70 23.14 7.15
C ARG A 174 0.80 22.96 7.30
N GLY A 175 1.25 22.80 8.54
CA GLY A 175 2.68 22.74 8.86
C GLY A 175 3.43 24.02 8.44
N ASN A 176 4.76 23.94 8.42
CA ASN A 176 5.61 25.05 7.98
C ASN A 176 5.93 24.92 6.49
N PRO A 177 5.94 26.01 5.71
CA PRO A 177 6.38 25.94 4.33
C PRO A 177 7.86 25.56 4.27
N LYS A 178 8.22 24.64 3.37
CA LYS A 178 9.60 24.18 3.20
C LYS A 178 10.39 25.07 2.24
N TYR A 179 9.76 25.47 1.14
CA TYR A 179 10.39 26.31 0.12
C TYR A 179 9.55 27.55 -0.18
N ALA A 180 10.22 28.59 -0.68
CA ALA A 180 9.59 29.75 -1.31
C ALA A 180 10.22 30.03 -2.68
N ARG A 181 9.47 30.71 -3.54
CA ARG A 181 9.94 31.14 -4.85
C ARG A 181 9.37 32.51 -5.19
N VAL A 182 10.21 33.44 -5.63
CA VAL A 182 9.77 34.75 -6.13
C VAL A 182 9.53 34.62 -7.63
N ASN A 183 8.31 34.86 -8.06
CA ASN A 183 7.84 34.72 -9.43
C ASN A 183 7.80 36.05 -10.16
N ILE A 184 8.01 35.97 -11.47
CA ILE A 184 7.72 37.01 -12.44
C ILE A 184 6.50 36.56 -13.24
N ASN A 185 5.46 37.39 -13.25
CA ASN A 185 4.24 37.10 -13.99
C ASN A 185 3.97 38.13 -15.10
N LYS A 186 3.37 37.68 -16.19
CA LYS A 186 2.96 38.44 -17.37
C LYS A 186 1.48 38.29 -17.62
N LYS A 187 0.92 39.20 -18.42
CA LYS A 187 -0.52 39.32 -18.67
C LYS A 187 -1.11 38.01 -19.18
N ILE A 188 -2.17 37.56 -18.50
CA ILE A 188 -3.16 36.63 -19.05
C ILE A 188 -4.54 37.29 -18.96
N ASP A 189 -5.39 37.00 -19.91
CA ASP A 189 -6.80 37.36 -19.89
C ASP A 189 -7.64 36.10 -19.68
N VAL A 190 -8.80 36.23 -19.04
CA VAL A 190 -9.67 35.09 -18.73
C VAL A 190 -11.15 35.40 -19.02
N ASP A 191 -11.87 34.36 -19.42
CA ASP A 191 -13.32 34.39 -19.62
C ASP A 191 -14.07 34.38 -18.28
N LEU A 192 -15.40 34.24 -18.33
CA LEU A 192 -16.24 34.27 -17.13
C LEU A 192 -15.95 33.09 -16.19
N ASP A 193 -15.53 31.95 -16.75
CA ASP A 193 -15.26 30.70 -16.06
C ASP A 193 -13.79 30.62 -15.57
N GLY A 194 -13.02 31.71 -15.71
CA GLY A 194 -11.62 31.76 -15.31
C GLY A 194 -10.67 30.98 -16.22
N ASN A 195 -11.11 30.60 -17.43
CA ASN A 195 -10.24 29.99 -18.44
C ASN A 195 -9.46 31.05 -19.21
N VAL A 196 -8.24 30.72 -19.59
CA VAL A 196 -7.34 31.64 -20.31
C VAL A 196 -7.81 31.87 -21.74
N VAL A 197 -8.02 33.14 -22.07
CA VAL A 197 -8.30 33.62 -23.44
C VAL A 197 -6.97 33.83 -24.15
N LEU A 198 -6.61 32.89 -25.01
CA LEU A 198 -5.26 32.80 -25.61
C LEU A 198 -4.88 34.02 -26.44
N GLU A 199 -5.82 34.54 -27.23
CA GLU A 199 -5.60 35.68 -28.14
C GLU A 199 -5.33 37.00 -27.41
N ASN A 200 -5.72 37.11 -26.14
CA ASN A 200 -5.56 38.31 -25.32
C ASN A 200 -4.44 38.17 -24.27
N SER A 201 -3.80 37.01 -24.23
CA SER A 201 -2.78 36.62 -23.24
C SER A 201 -1.39 36.64 -23.86
N VAL A 202 -0.36 36.89 -23.03
CA VAL A 202 1.03 36.79 -23.47
C VAL A 202 1.36 35.30 -23.67
N PRO A 203 1.80 34.85 -24.87
CA PRO A 203 2.02 33.43 -25.14
C PRO A 203 2.98 32.73 -24.18
N GLU A 204 4.03 33.43 -23.74
CA GLU A 204 5.04 32.90 -22.81
C GLU A 204 4.50 32.69 -21.39
N ALA A 205 3.37 33.33 -21.06
CA ALA A 205 2.72 33.27 -19.76
C ALA A 205 1.69 32.14 -19.68
N VAL A 206 1.39 31.48 -20.80
CA VAL A 206 0.39 30.40 -20.88
C VAL A 206 1.08 29.05 -20.94
N HIS A 207 0.90 28.26 -19.88
CA HIS A 207 1.47 26.92 -19.75
C HIS A 207 0.41 25.88 -20.10
N ARG A 208 0.61 25.17 -21.21
CA ARG A 208 -0.29 24.10 -21.67
C ARG A 208 0.51 22.91 -22.17
N THR A 209 0.02 21.72 -21.86
CA THR A 209 0.57 20.44 -22.34
C THR A 209 0.09 20.10 -23.74
N ASP A 210 -1.13 20.52 -24.10
CA ASP A 210 -1.73 20.35 -25.42
C ASP A 210 -2.16 21.73 -26.01
N PRO A 211 -1.76 22.07 -27.25
CA PRO A 211 -2.16 23.32 -27.92
C PRO A 211 -3.67 23.51 -28.15
N THR A 212 -4.45 22.44 -28.07
CA THR A 212 -5.91 22.43 -28.32
C THR A 212 -6.74 22.50 -27.04
N MET A 213 -6.10 22.34 -25.88
CA MET A 213 -6.77 22.31 -24.59
C MET A 213 -7.02 23.72 -24.05
N THR A 214 -8.25 23.98 -23.59
CA THR A 214 -8.57 25.14 -22.77
C THR A 214 -7.89 24.99 -21.40
N VAL A 215 -7.15 26.01 -20.96
CA VAL A 215 -6.43 25.99 -19.69
C VAL A 215 -7.06 26.95 -18.69
N SER A 216 -7.30 26.47 -17.48
CA SER A 216 -7.78 27.30 -16.37
C SER A 216 -6.63 28.10 -15.76
N ALA A 217 -6.89 29.35 -15.37
CA ALA A 217 -5.95 30.16 -14.59
C ALA A 217 -5.90 29.77 -13.11
N LEU A 218 -6.87 28.99 -12.63
CA LEU A 218 -7.02 28.59 -11.22
C LEU A 218 -6.30 27.28 -10.90
N THR A 219 -6.12 26.41 -11.90
CA THR A 219 -5.44 25.13 -11.74
C THR A 219 -3.92 25.33 -11.86
N PRO A 220 -3.12 24.89 -10.87
CA PRO A 220 -1.67 24.94 -10.98
C PRO A 220 -1.19 23.92 -12.02
N VAL A 221 -0.10 24.26 -12.70
CA VAL A 221 0.63 23.41 -13.63
C VAL A 221 1.80 22.77 -12.89
N GLU A 222 1.90 21.44 -12.95
CA GLU A 222 2.84 20.65 -12.14
C GLU A 222 4.29 21.12 -12.27
N GLN A 223 4.73 21.48 -13.49
CA GLN A 223 6.07 22.00 -13.75
C GLN A 223 6.09 22.99 -14.91
N SER A 224 7.03 23.94 -14.84
CA SER A 224 7.36 24.80 -15.96
C SER A 224 8.00 24.00 -17.11
N THR A 225 7.59 24.28 -18.34
CA THR A 225 8.15 23.68 -19.56
C THR A 225 9.46 24.33 -20.01
N HIS A 226 9.84 25.48 -19.43
CA HIS A 226 11.04 26.23 -19.80
C HIS A 226 12.27 25.75 -19.03
N GLU A 227 13.41 25.56 -19.73
CA GLU A 227 14.61 24.92 -19.16
C GLU A 227 15.16 25.60 -17.89
N GLN A 228 15.10 26.93 -17.82
CA GLN A 228 15.61 27.70 -16.67
C GLN A 228 14.76 27.58 -15.41
N THR A 229 13.49 27.21 -15.55
CA THR A 229 12.49 27.15 -14.48
C THR A 229 11.96 25.73 -14.27
N LYS A 230 12.47 24.75 -15.01
CA LYS A 230 12.19 23.33 -14.81
C LYS A 230 12.68 22.91 -13.42
N GLY A 231 11.89 22.08 -12.73
CA GLY A 231 12.19 21.62 -11.37
C GLY A 231 11.97 22.67 -10.26
N ARG A 232 11.30 23.79 -10.57
CA ARG A 232 10.95 24.83 -9.57
C ARG A 232 9.61 24.57 -8.85
N GLY A 233 9.08 23.35 -8.91
CA GLY A 233 7.75 23.00 -8.39
C GLY A 233 6.60 23.55 -9.23
N TYR A 234 5.39 23.49 -8.66
CA TYR A 234 4.15 23.88 -9.34
C TYR A 234 4.16 25.37 -9.69
N VAL A 235 3.51 25.74 -10.80
CA VAL A 235 3.38 27.13 -11.31
C VAL A 235 1.93 27.43 -11.65
N TYR A 236 1.56 28.70 -11.79
CA TYR A 236 0.22 29.11 -12.24
C TYR A 236 0.31 29.78 -13.62
N GLN A 237 -0.83 29.89 -14.30
CA GLN A 237 -0.92 30.70 -15.52
C GLN A 237 -0.52 32.14 -15.21
N GLY A 238 0.18 32.80 -16.15
CA GLY A 238 0.81 34.09 -15.91
C GLY A 238 2.30 33.97 -15.57
N PHE A 239 2.76 32.82 -15.06
CA PHE A 239 4.17 32.61 -14.72
C PHE A 239 5.07 32.69 -15.96
N VAL A 240 6.21 33.38 -15.86
CA VAL A 240 7.22 33.41 -16.94
C VAL A 240 8.61 33.06 -16.43
N ASN A 241 8.98 33.55 -15.25
CA ASN A 241 10.32 33.27 -14.68
C ASN A 241 10.30 33.31 -13.14
N SER A 242 11.39 32.90 -12.49
CA SER A 242 11.50 32.94 -11.03
C SER A 242 12.92 32.88 -10.46
N SER A 243 13.03 33.20 -9.18
CA SER A 243 14.19 32.87 -8.33
C SER A 243 14.39 31.37 -8.20
N SER A 244 15.60 30.94 -7.81
CA SER A 244 15.77 29.54 -7.39
C SER A 244 14.79 29.19 -6.27
N LEU A 245 14.53 27.89 -6.08
CA LEU A 245 13.84 27.45 -4.88
C LEU A 245 14.65 27.91 -3.67
N ILE A 246 14.01 28.66 -2.80
CA ILE A 246 14.58 29.17 -1.56
C ILE A 246 14.16 28.19 -0.47
N ASP A 247 15.07 27.33 -0.02
CA ASP A 247 14.87 26.58 1.24
C ASP A 247 14.72 27.55 2.39
N LEU A 248 13.58 27.45 3.08
CA LEU A 248 13.20 28.32 4.18
C LEU A 248 13.82 27.91 5.52
N ASP A 249 14.57 26.80 5.57
CA ASP A 249 15.33 26.41 6.75
C ASP A 249 16.30 27.52 7.19
N GLY A 250 16.18 27.94 8.46
CA GLY A 250 16.95 29.05 9.03
C GLY A 250 16.54 30.45 8.54
N ILE A 251 15.57 30.59 7.65
CA ILE A 251 14.97 31.85 7.19
C ILE A 251 13.60 32.04 7.85
N TYR A 252 12.76 31.00 7.82
CA TYR A 252 11.45 30.98 8.43
C TYR A 252 11.55 30.73 9.95
N ASP A 253 10.87 31.54 10.74
CA ASP A 253 10.76 31.40 12.19
C ASP A 253 9.29 31.12 12.57
N PRO A 254 8.96 29.88 12.97
CA PRO A 254 7.60 29.51 13.34
C PRO A 254 7.12 30.19 14.64
N ASN A 255 8.02 30.75 15.44
CA ASN A 255 7.67 31.40 16.70
C ASN A 255 7.41 32.91 16.55
N ASP A 256 7.74 33.50 15.40
CA ASP A 256 7.44 34.89 15.10
C ASP A 256 6.00 35.03 14.60
N THR A 257 5.14 35.51 15.50
CA THR A 257 3.70 35.77 15.27
C THR A 257 3.42 37.24 14.95
N SER A 258 4.47 38.06 14.77
CA SER A 258 4.31 39.49 14.57
C SER A 258 3.85 39.83 13.16
N ILE A 259 2.87 40.73 13.05
CA ILE A 259 2.49 41.33 11.76
C ILE A 259 3.44 42.50 11.49
N PRO A 260 4.29 42.44 10.45
CA PRO A 260 5.21 43.53 10.18
C PRO A 260 4.45 44.78 9.73
N GLY A 261 4.80 45.95 10.29
CA GLY A 261 4.13 47.23 9.96
C GLY A 261 4.21 47.63 8.48
N SER A 262 5.13 47.04 7.71
CA SER A 262 5.22 47.21 6.25
C SER A 262 3.99 46.71 5.50
N ILE A 263 3.16 45.85 6.10
CA ILE A 263 1.88 45.38 5.54
C ILE A 263 0.90 46.52 5.24
N PHE A 264 0.98 47.64 5.97
CA PHE A 264 0.13 48.82 5.75
C PHE A 264 0.71 49.77 4.70
N SER A 265 1.98 49.58 4.34
CA SER A 265 2.68 50.43 3.36
C SER A 265 2.46 49.97 1.92
N TYR A 266 2.06 48.70 1.72
CA TYR A 266 1.86 48.09 0.41
C TYR A 266 0.58 47.26 0.43
N THR A 267 -0.28 47.47 -0.57
CA THR A 267 -1.46 46.62 -0.77
C THR A 267 -1.04 45.27 -1.35
N PRO A 268 -1.67 44.16 -0.91
CA PRO A 268 -1.49 42.83 -1.51
C PRO A 268 -1.50 42.84 -3.03
N SER A 269 -0.52 42.18 -3.65
CA SER A 269 -0.66 41.86 -5.05
C SER A 269 -1.67 40.74 -5.20
N ALA A 270 -2.61 40.89 -6.12
CA ALA A 270 -3.58 39.87 -6.45
C ALA A 270 -2.93 38.53 -6.86
N THR A 271 -1.73 38.61 -7.43
CA THR A 271 -0.97 37.45 -7.88
C THR A 271 -0.41 36.61 -6.75
N ASP A 272 -0.17 37.19 -5.56
CA ASP A 272 0.22 36.41 -4.38
C ASP A 272 -0.92 35.52 -3.86
N PHE A 273 -2.18 35.92 -4.08
CA PHE A 273 -3.35 35.14 -3.63
C PHE A 273 -3.54 33.86 -4.42
N VAL A 274 -3.53 33.93 -5.75
CA VAL A 274 -3.68 32.72 -6.59
C VAL A 274 -2.51 31.76 -6.39
N ASN A 275 -1.30 32.31 -6.27
CA ASN A 275 -0.08 31.51 -6.07
C ASN A 275 0.03 30.90 -4.67
N ASN A 276 -0.82 31.28 -3.71
CA ASN A 276 -0.87 30.74 -2.36
C ASN A 276 -2.31 30.57 -1.88
N LEU A 277 -3.17 30.02 -2.73
CA LEU A 277 -4.54 29.70 -2.36
C LEU A 277 -4.49 28.63 -1.26
N LEU A 278 -4.77 29.02 -0.02
CA LEU A 278 -4.84 28.11 1.12
C LEU A 278 -6.28 27.63 1.26
N LEU A 279 -6.47 26.32 1.15
CA LEU A 279 -7.70 25.63 1.48
C LEU A 279 -7.36 24.75 2.68
N ASP A 280 -7.68 25.22 3.89
CA ASP A 280 -7.43 24.45 5.11
C ASP A 280 -8.68 23.64 5.45
N SER A 281 -8.76 22.43 4.90
CA SER A 281 -9.87 21.51 5.15
C SER A 281 -9.34 20.14 5.54
N ASP A 282 -9.93 19.58 6.60
CA ASP A 282 -9.73 18.20 7.06
C ASP A 282 -10.79 17.25 6.51
N ILE A 283 -11.60 17.66 5.52
CA ILE A 283 -12.76 16.91 5.06
C ILE A 283 -12.45 15.44 4.71
N GLU A 284 -11.26 15.13 4.18
CA GLU A 284 -10.85 13.75 3.92
C GLU A 284 -10.72 12.94 5.23
N ASN A 285 -10.14 13.50 6.29
CA ASN A 285 -10.10 12.86 7.62
C ASN A 285 -11.47 12.85 8.28
N ASP A 286 -12.25 13.92 8.17
CA ASP A 286 -13.60 13.99 8.73
C ASP A 286 -14.49 12.92 8.10
N ILE A 287 -14.39 12.69 6.79
CA ILE A 287 -15.07 11.60 6.10
C ILE A 287 -14.59 10.26 6.63
N LEU A 288 -13.27 10.03 6.78
CA LEU A 288 -12.76 8.77 7.36
C LEU A 288 -13.30 8.52 8.77
N ILE A 289 -13.51 9.58 9.58
CA ILE A 289 -14.11 9.48 10.92
C ILE A 289 -15.62 9.19 10.83
N GLN A 290 -16.36 9.92 9.98
CA GLN A 290 -17.80 9.78 9.84
C GLN A 290 -18.19 8.43 9.21
N ASP A 291 -17.40 7.93 8.25
CA ASP A 291 -17.64 6.70 7.50
C ASP A 291 -16.90 5.50 8.09
N LYS A 292 -16.47 5.60 9.37
CA LYS A 292 -15.79 4.51 10.07
C LYS A 292 -16.55 3.19 9.94
N ASP A 293 -17.85 3.16 10.21
CA ASP A 293 -18.65 1.93 10.14
C ASP A 293 -18.68 1.31 8.73
N ILE A 294 -18.67 2.15 7.68
CA ILE A 294 -18.59 1.70 6.28
C ILE A 294 -17.23 1.07 6.01
N ILE A 295 -16.15 1.71 6.49
CA ILE A 295 -14.78 1.18 6.38
C ILE A 295 -14.65 -0.14 7.14
N GLU A 296 -15.18 -0.23 8.36
CA GLU A 296 -15.16 -1.46 9.15
C GLU A 296 -15.91 -2.59 8.44
N SER A 297 -17.08 -2.32 7.87
CA SER A 297 -17.82 -3.31 7.06
C SER A 297 -16.99 -3.74 5.85
N ALA A 298 -16.44 -2.80 5.09
CA ALA A 298 -15.65 -3.10 3.88
C ALA A 298 -14.41 -3.97 4.16
N LEU A 299 -13.75 -3.72 5.29
CA LEU A 299 -12.58 -4.49 5.73
C LEU A 299 -12.99 -5.85 6.29
N ASN A 300 -14.10 -5.94 7.03
CA ASN A 300 -14.65 -7.21 7.47
C ASN A 300 -15.05 -8.09 6.28
N ASP A 301 -15.76 -7.53 5.29
CA ASP A 301 -16.19 -8.24 4.09
C ASP A 301 -14.97 -8.71 3.28
N LEU A 302 -13.94 -7.87 3.13
CA LEU A 302 -12.66 -8.27 2.54
C LEU A 302 -12.05 -9.47 3.26
N LEU A 303 -11.95 -9.43 4.59
CA LEU A 303 -11.35 -10.50 5.37
C LEU A 303 -12.20 -11.78 5.30
N LEU A 304 -13.52 -11.68 5.35
CA LEU A 304 -14.40 -12.85 5.42
C LEU A 304 -14.66 -13.49 4.04
N GLU A 305 -14.72 -12.70 2.97
CA GLU A 305 -15.08 -13.18 1.62
C GLU A 305 -13.87 -13.40 0.69
N GLU A 306 -12.76 -12.71 0.92
CA GLU A 306 -11.55 -12.81 0.11
C GLU A 306 -10.31 -13.14 0.96
N PRO A 307 -10.14 -14.43 1.34
CA PRO A 307 -9.09 -14.83 2.27
C PRO A 307 -7.69 -14.44 1.78
N ILE A 308 -6.87 -13.98 2.73
CA ILE A 308 -5.48 -13.59 2.51
C ILE A 308 -4.59 -14.75 2.95
N TYR A 309 -3.92 -15.39 2.01
CA TYR A 309 -3.04 -16.52 2.31
C TYR A 309 -1.71 -16.03 2.88
N LEU A 310 -1.36 -16.52 4.06
CA LEU A 310 -0.08 -16.26 4.71
C LEU A 310 0.85 -17.44 4.48
N SER A 311 1.98 -17.19 3.83
CA SER A 311 2.93 -18.22 3.42
C SER A 311 4.35 -17.66 3.39
N GLU A 312 5.34 -18.50 3.11
CA GLU A 312 6.71 -18.07 2.88
C GLU A 312 6.89 -17.19 1.64
N GLY A 313 5.98 -17.31 0.66
CA GLY A 313 6.01 -16.58 -0.61
C GLY A 313 5.15 -15.31 -0.63
N MET A 314 4.49 -14.97 0.48
CA MET A 314 3.54 -13.86 0.50
C MET A 314 4.22 -12.50 0.27
N ASN A 315 3.50 -11.59 -0.38
CA ASN A 315 3.94 -10.22 -0.57
C ASN A 315 3.13 -9.27 0.31
N ILE A 316 3.78 -8.69 1.30
CA ILE A 316 3.16 -7.77 2.28
C ILE A 316 2.59 -6.53 1.59
N ALA A 317 3.26 -6.03 0.55
CA ALA A 317 2.76 -4.89 -0.21
C ALA A 317 1.41 -5.21 -0.90
N HIS A 318 1.13 -6.47 -1.23
CA HIS A 318 -0.17 -6.85 -1.78
C HIS A 318 -1.25 -6.75 -0.70
N ILE A 319 -0.99 -7.24 0.52
CA ILE A 319 -1.90 -7.11 1.67
C ILE A 319 -2.20 -5.63 1.95
N ASP A 320 -1.16 -4.80 1.99
CA ASP A 320 -1.29 -3.36 2.20
C ASP A 320 -2.18 -2.70 1.14
N VAL A 321 -1.98 -3.05 -0.13
CA VAL A 321 -2.80 -2.52 -1.23
C VAL A 321 -4.25 -2.98 -1.13
N LYS A 322 -4.54 -4.26 -0.81
CA LYS A 322 -5.91 -4.76 -0.65
C LYS A 322 -6.67 -3.96 0.42
N LEU A 323 -6.09 -3.85 1.63
CA LEU A 323 -6.69 -3.10 2.74
C LEU A 323 -6.88 -1.61 2.39
N LYS A 324 -5.83 -0.99 1.83
CA LYS A 324 -5.84 0.43 1.48
C LYS A 324 -6.86 0.76 0.39
N ASN A 325 -7.04 -0.13 -0.58
CA ASN A 325 -8.03 0.04 -1.64
C ASN A 325 -9.47 0.03 -1.08
N ARG A 326 -9.77 -0.79 -0.07
CA ARG A 326 -11.09 -0.79 0.59
C ARG A 326 -11.35 0.51 1.37
N ILE A 327 -10.36 0.98 2.13
CA ILE A 327 -10.45 2.28 2.83
C ILE A 327 -10.63 3.44 1.83
N PHE A 328 -9.88 3.41 0.72
CA PHE A 328 -10.00 4.42 -0.32
C PHE A 328 -11.36 4.43 -1.00
N ALA A 329 -11.95 3.26 -1.27
CA ALA A 329 -13.27 3.18 -1.87
C ALA A 329 -14.33 3.87 -0.99
N ALA A 330 -14.27 3.66 0.34
CA ALA A 330 -15.14 4.34 1.30
C ALA A 330 -14.86 5.85 1.38
N LEU A 331 -13.60 6.27 1.44
CA LEU A 331 -13.24 7.69 1.40
C LEU A 331 -13.78 8.39 0.15
N PHE A 332 -13.59 7.77 -1.02
CA PHE A 332 -14.03 8.35 -2.28
C PHE A 332 -15.55 8.49 -2.34
N THR A 333 -16.31 7.51 -1.85
CA THR A 333 -17.77 7.58 -1.85
C THR A 333 -18.31 8.55 -0.80
N GLY A 334 -17.65 8.67 0.34
CA GLY A 334 -17.92 9.75 1.30
C GLY A 334 -17.68 11.13 0.70
N LEU A 335 -16.63 11.30 -0.12
CA LEU A 335 -16.37 12.55 -0.85
C LEU A 335 -17.41 12.83 -1.95
N LEU A 336 -17.98 11.80 -2.58
CA LEU A 336 -19.11 11.97 -3.51
C LEU A 336 -20.37 12.47 -2.78
N ASP A 337 -20.54 12.09 -1.52
CA ASP A 337 -21.64 12.53 -0.66
C ASP A 337 -21.39 13.89 0.00
N ARG A 338 -20.29 14.59 -0.31
CA ARG A 338 -19.92 15.87 0.32
C ARG A 338 -20.99 16.95 0.28
N LYS A 339 -21.85 16.96 -0.74
CA LYS A 339 -22.93 17.96 -0.91
C LYS A 339 -24.16 17.66 -0.04
N ASN A 340 -24.19 16.52 0.66
CA ASN A 340 -25.27 16.15 1.57
C ASN A 340 -25.23 17.03 2.84
N PRO A 341 -26.29 17.79 3.16
CA PRO A 341 -26.32 18.68 4.32
C PRO A 341 -26.21 17.95 5.66
N GLU A 342 -26.55 16.65 5.73
CA GLU A 342 -26.43 15.85 6.96
C GLU A 342 -24.98 15.64 7.39
N ARG A 343 -24.02 15.78 6.46
CA ARG A 343 -22.58 15.67 6.74
C ARG A 343 -22.02 16.82 7.55
N GLY A 344 -22.70 17.97 7.58
CA GLY A 344 -22.30 19.14 8.36
C GLY A 344 -21.02 19.83 7.89
N PHE A 345 -20.57 19.59 6.65
CA PHE A 345 -19.36 20.21 6.11
C PHE A 345 -19.51 21.72 5.92
N THR A 346 -18.43 22.45 6.16
CA THR A 346 -18.40 23.90 5.97
C THR A 346 -18.26 24.26 4.48
N GLU A 347 -18.54 25.53 4.15
CA GLU A 347 -18.34 26.01 2.77
C GLU A 347 -16.87 25.89 2.33
N GLU A 348 -15.91 26.04 3.24
CA GLU A 348 -14.48 25.86 2.97
C GLU A 348 -14.15 24.39 2.62
N ASP A 349 -14.75 23.44 3.34
CA ASP A 349 -14.61 22.01 3.09
C ASP A 349 -15.14 21.61 1.71
N LEU A 350 -16.30 22.15 1.33
CA LEU A 350 -16.91 21.88 0.03
C LEU A 350 -16.03 22.38 -1.12
N ILE A 351 -15.39 23.55 -0.96
CA ILE A 351 -14.48 24.08 -1.99
C ILE A 351 -13.23 23.23 -2.10
N TYR A 352 -12.62 22.85 -0.97
CA TYR A 352 -11.47 21.95 -0.97
C TYR A 352 -11.81 20.63 -1.63
N ALA A 353 -12.89 19.98 -1.22
CA ALA A 353 -13.33 18.72 -1.82
C ALA A 353 -13.59 18.86 -3.33
N ASN A 354 -14.30 19.90 -3.78
CA ASN A 354 -14.50 20.16 -5.21
C ASN A 354 -13.18 20.35 -5.99
N SER A 355 -12.12 20.86 -5.35
CA SER A 355 -10.80 21.01 -5.98
C SER A 355 -10.06 19.69 -6.18
N ILE A 356 -10.25 18.71 -5.28
CA ILE A 356 -9.56 17.40 -5.34
C ILE A 356 -10.33 16.35 -6.16
N MET A 357 -11.67 16.44 -6.20
CA MET A 357 -12.53 15.45 -6.89
C MET A 357 -12.17 15.18 -8.36
N PRO A 358 -11.82 16.18 -9.20
CA PRO A 358 -11.38 15.91 -10.57
C PRO A 358 -10.17 14.99 -10.66
N SER A 359 -9.25 15.07 -9.69
CA SER A 359 -8.06 14.23 -9.61
C SER A 359 -8.45 12.80 -9.22
N TYR A 360 -9.26 12.61 -8.18
CA TYR A 360 -9.76 11.30 -7.77
C TYR A 360 -10.46 10.56 -8.93
N TRP A 361 -11.39 11.24 -9.61
CA TRP A 361 -12.05 10.68 -10.79
C TRP A 361 -11.06 10.32 -11.91
N SER A 362 -10.11 11.21 -12.21
CA SER A 362 -9.13 10.98 -13.28
C SER A 362 -8.21 9.79 -12.97
N GLN A 363 -7.84 9.61 -11.70
CA GLN A 363 -7.04 8.48 -11.24
C GLN A 363 -7.79 7.16 -11.39
N ILE A 364 -9.03 7.09 -10.91
CA ILE A 364 -9.89 5.89 -11.05
C ILE A 364 -10.07 5.53 -12.53
N MET A 365 -10.40 6.52 -13.36
CA MET A 365 -10.57 6.32 -14.81
C MET A 365 -9.28 5.88 -15.50
N SER A 366 -8.12 6.41 -15.08
CA SER A 366 -6.81 5.98 -15.59
C SER A 366 -6.54 4.52 -15.23
N LYS A 367 -6.87 4.09 -14.01
CA LYS A 367 -6.72 2.69 -13.58
C LYS A 367 -7.66 1.75 -14.33
N ILE A 368 -8.92 2.12 -14.53
CA ILE A 368 -9.87 1.37 -15.37
C ILE A 368 -9.29 1.16 -16.78
N LYS A 369 -8.74 2.21 -17.40
CA LYS A 369 -8.09 2.13 -18.71
C LYS A 369 -6.84 1.25 -18.70
N GLN A 370 -6.04 1.28 -17.63
CA GLN A 370 -4.88 0.39 -17.48
C GLN A 370 -5.32 -1.08 -17.45
N ILE A 371 -6.38 -1.40 -16.72
CA ILE A 371 -6.95 -2.75 -16.64
C ILE A 371 -7.46 -3.20 -18.02
N LEU A 372 -8.26 -2.36 -18.70
CA LEU A 372 -8.75 -2.64 -20.06
C LEU A 372 -7.61 -2.91 -21.05
N ASN A 373 -6.50 -2.16 -20.94
CA ASN A 373 -5.35 -2.30 -21.84
C ASN A 373 -4.43 -3.46 -21.48
N ALA A 374 -4.53 -4.03 -20.27
CA ALA A 374 -3.67 -5.11 -19.82
C ALA A 374 -4.00 -6.46 -20.48
N GLY A 375 -5.21 -6.63 -21.02
CA GLY A 375 -5.57 -7.74 -21.90
C GLY A 375 -5.69 -9.11 -21.24
N TYR A 376 -5.77 -9.19 -19.90
CA TYR A 376 -5.93 -10.46 -19.19
C TYR A 376 -7.40 -10.85 -18.91
N LEU A 377 -8.31 -9.88 -18.89
CA LEU A 377 -9.76 -10.09 -18.70
C LEU A 377 -10.39 -10.85 -19.87
N ASN A 378 -11.44 -11.62 -19.58
CA ASN A 378 -12.25 -12.27 -20.61
C ASN A 378 -13.21 -11.29 -21.33
N ASP A 379 -13.88 -11.73 -22.40
CA ASP A 379 -14.73 -10.84 -23.22
C ASP A 379 -15.91 -10.25 -22.43
N THR A 380 -16.51 -11.03 -21.51
CA THR A 380 -17.63 -10.60 -20.66
C THR A 380 -17.18 -9.54 -19.65
N GLU A 381 -16.07 -9.80 -18.95
CA GLU A 381 -15.45 -8.87 -17.99
C GLU A 381 -15.03 -7.57 -18.69
N ASN A 382 -14.46 -7.66 -19.90
CA ASN A 382 -14.10 -6.49 -20.68
C ASN A 382 -15.32 -5.65 -21.10
N ALA A 383 -16.44 -6.29 -21.47
CA ALA A 383 -17.67 -5.58 -21.83
C ALA A 383 -18.26 -4.85 -20.60
N GLU A 384 -18.30 -5.52 -19.45
CA GLU A 384 -18.80 -4.94 -18.22
C GLU A 384 -17.87 -3.83 -17.68
N LEU A 385 -16.55 -3.99 -17.77
CA LEU A 385 -15.61 -2.93 -17.37
C LEU A 385 -15.75 -1.66 -18.23
N LYS A 386 -16.04 -1.82 -19.53
CA LYS A 386 -16.37 -0.68 -20.42
C LYS A 386 -17.70 -0.02 -20.05
N GLU A 387 -18.68 -0.79 -19.61
CA GLU A 387 -19.93 -0.24 -19.08
C GLU A 387 -19.67 0.58 -17.82
N ILE A 388 -18.87 0.05 -16.88
CA ILE A 388 -18.45 0.77 -15.67
C ILE A 388 -17.71 2.07 -16.03
N GLU A 389 -16.78 2.03 -17.00
CA GLU A 389 -16.08 3.22 -17.49
C GLU A 389 -17.06 4.29 -18.00
N SER A 390 -18.08 3.88 -18.75
CA SER A 390 -19.13 4.76 -19.26
C SER A 390 -19.99 5.34 -18.13
N THR A 391 -20.42 4.51 -17.17
CA THR A 391 -21.18 4.96 -15.99
C THR A 391 -20.39 5.97 -15.19
N PHE A 392 -19.11 5.70 -14.90
CA PHE A 392 -18.25 6.59 -14.12
C PHE A 392 -18.00 7.91 -14.86
N SER A 393 -17.87 7.88 -16.18
CA SER A 393 -17.77 9.11 -16.99
C SER A 393 -19.03 9.98 -16.90
N GLN A 394 -20.21 9.36 -16.90
CA GLN A 394 -21.49 10.06 -16.72
C GLN A 394 -21.58 10.66 -15.30
N TYR A 395 -21.29 9.87 -14.28
CA TYR A 395 -21.41 10.31 -12.88
C TYR A 395 -20.38 11.37 -12.52
N ARG A 396 -19.15 11.29 -13.03
CA ARG A 396 -18.16 12.36 -12.95
C ARG A 396 -18.72 13.69 -13.47
N SER A 397 -19.44 13.65 -14.60
CA SER A 397 -19.99 14.87 -15.19
C SER A 397 -21.08 15.50 -14.33
N ILE A 398 -21.90 14.68 -13.66
CA ILE A 398 -22.93 15.13 -12.70
C ILE A 398 -22.30 15.65 -11.41
N ASP A 399 -21.34 14.92 -10.86
CA ASP A 399 -20.65 15.26 -9.61
C ASP A 399 -19.91 16.61 -9.69
N LEU A 400 -19.22 16.83 -10.81
CA LEU A 400 -18.42 18.04 -11.07
C LEU A 400 -19.26 19.24 -11.55
N GLU A 401 -20.58 19.10 -11.67
CA GLU A 401 -21.46 20.22 -12.01
C GLU A 401 -21.53 21.23 -10.84
N GLU A 402 -21.20 22.50 -11.13
CA GLU A 402 -21.02 23.55 -10.13
C GLU A 402 -22.31 23.90 -9.36
N LEU A 403 -23.45 23.88 -10.05
CA LEU A 403 -24.78 24.20 -9.48
C LEU A 403 -25.62 22.95 -9.18
N GLY A 404 -25.10 21.75 -9.42
CA GLY A 404 -25.81 20.50 -9.22
C GLY A 404 -25.84 20.06 -7.75
N LEU A 405 -26.89 19.33 -7.37
CA LEU A 405 -27.00 18.69 -6.05
C LEU A 405 -25.96 17.56 -5.82
N GLY A 406 -25.15 17.25 -6.82
CA GLY A 406 -24.23 16.11 -6.80
C GLY A 406 -24.94 14.81 -7.18
N LEU A 407 -24.31 13.68 -6.85
CA LEU A 407 -24.89 12.36 -7.07
C LEU A 407 -25.95 12.05 -6.00
N THR A 408 -26.97 11.30 -6.40
CA THR A 408 -27.94 10.73 -5.44
C THR A 408 -27.31 9.56 -4.67
N ARG A 409 -27.84 9.23 -3.49
CA ARG A 409 -27.33 8.12 -2.67
C ARG A 409 -27.26 6.79 -3.45
N ALA A 410 -28.28 6.46 -4.22
CA ALA A 410 -28.30 5.25 -5.05
C ALA A 410 -27.18 5.23 -6.10
N GLN A 411 -26.83 6.38 -6.69
CA GLN A 411 -25.71 6.48 -7.62
C GLN A 411 -24.36 6.35 -6.90
N ILE A 412 -24.24 6.89 -5.68
CA ILE A 412 -23.02 6.76 -4.87
C ILE A 412 -22.81 5.30 -4.45
N ASP A 413 -23.87 4.61 -4.02
CA ASP A 413 -23.83 3.18 -3.70
C ASP A 413 -23.46 2.35 -4.95
N GLU A 414 -23.99 2.70 -6.13
CA GLU A 414 -23.61 2.06 -7.39
C GLU A 414 -22.12 2.29 -7.74
N VAL A 415 -21.58 3.49 -7.47
CA VAL A 415 -20.13 3.75 -7.63
C VAL A 415 -19.32 2.89 -6.69
N TYR A 416 -19.74 2.76 -5.43
CA TYR A 416 -19.05 1.97 -4.41
C TYR A 416 -18.90 0.51 -4.87
N GLU A 417 -20.01 -0.14 -5.21
CA GLU A 417 -20.04 -1.54 -5.65
C GLU A 417 -19.22 -1.76 -6.92
N LYS A 418 -19.38 -0.89 -7.92
CA LYS A 418 -18.62 -0.98 -9.17
C LYS A 418 -17.13 -0.74 -8.95
N LEU A 419 -16.75 0.15 -8.03
CA LEU A 419 -15.34 0.43 -7.72
C LEU A 419 -14.69 -0.76 -7.01
N LEU A 420 -15.36 -1.39 -6.04
CA LEU A 420 -14.87 -2.62 -5.41
C LEU A 420 -14.65 -3.74 -6.45
N LYS A 421 -15.59 -3.88 -7.39
CA LYS A 421 -15.46 -4.83 -8.50
C LYS A 421 -14.27 -4.53 -9.41
N VAL A 422 -14.07 -3.27 -9.79
CA VAL A 422 -12.91 -2.82 -10.58
C VAL A 422 -11.60 -3.08 -9.84
N ILE A 423 -11.55 -2.82 -8.54
CA ILE A 423 -10.37 -3.09 -7.69
C ILE A 423 -10.03 -4.58 -7.76
N ARG A 424 -11.02 -5.47 -7.58
CA ARG A 424 -10.81 -6.92 -7.67
C ARG A 424 -10.27 -7.34 -9.04
N TRP A 425 -10.85 -6.83 -10.12
CA TRP A 425 -10.37 -7.08 -11.49
C TRP A 425 -9.02 -6.45 -11.83
N SER A 426 -8.46 -5.62 -10.96
CA SER A 426 -7.13 -5.06 -11.16
C SER A 426 -6.00 -6.06 -10.89
N HIS A 427 -6.31 -7.16 -10.19
CA HIS A 427 -5.42 -8.31 -10.07
C HIS A 427 -5.50 -9.17 -11.34
N ASN A 428 -4.36 -9.66 -11.79
CA ASN A 428 -4.28 -10.56 -12.94
C ASN A 428 -4.04 -11.99 -12.46
N ASP A 429 -5.12 -12.78 -12.38
CA ASP A 429 -5.09 -14.20 -11.99
C ASP A 429 -4.21 -15.08 -12.91
N LYS A 430 -3.81 -14.56 -14.09
CA LYS A 430 -2.88 -15.27 -15.00
C LYS A 430 -1.42 -14.94 -14.71
N ALA A 431 -1.15 -13.90 -13.93
CA ALA A 431 0.18 -13.43 -13.57
C ALA A 431 0.35 -13.46 -12.05
N ILE A 432 0.77 -14.63 -11.57
CA ILE A 432 0.79 -15.04 -10.15
C ILE A 432 1.62 -14.12 -9.24
N ASN A 433 2.56 -13.35 -9.80
CA ASN A 433 3.40 -12.39 -9.09
C ASN A 433 2.81 -10.97 -9.01
N THR A 434 1.65 -10.69 -9.63
CA THR A 434 1.09 -9.34 -9.69
C THR A 434 -0.02 -9.17 -8.65
N GLY A 435 0.08 -8.15 -7.79
CA GLY A 435 -0.99 -7.80 -6.86
C GLY A 435 -2.08 -6.95 -7.52
N GLU A 436 -3.08 -6.57 -6.73
CA GLU A 436 -4.03 -5.50 -7.10
C GLU A 436 -3.29 -4.20 -7.45
N MET A 437 -3.84 -3.43 -8.37
CA MET A 437 -3.37 -2.07 -8.61
C MET A 437 -3.74 -1.18 -7.42
N SER A 438 -2.82 -0.31 -7.00
CA SER A 438 -3.14 0.71 -6.00
C SER A 438 -3.98 1.82 -6.62
N PHE A 439 -5.21 2.01 -6.11
CA PHE A 439 -6.09 3.12 -6.48
C PHE A 439 -5.81 4.37 -5.61
N ALA A 440 -5.24 4.18 -4.42
CA ALA A 440 -4.97 5.22 -3.44
C ALA A 440 -3.54 5.77 -3.53
N VAL A 441 -3.28 6.72 -4.44
CA VAL A 441 -1.94 7.33 -4.60
C VAL A 441 -1.83 8.67 -3.85
N GLY A 442 -0.83 8.78 -2.97
CA GLY A 442 -0.31 10.05 -2.42
C GLY A 442 -0.84 10.47 -1.04
N SER A 443 -2.15 10.53 -0.84
CA SER A 443 -2.76 11.24 0.29
C SER A 443 -3.11 10.32 1.49
N LEU A 444 -3.79 9.20 1.22
CA LEU A 444 -4.13 8.19 2.23
C LEU A 444 -2.88 7.43 2.71
N ARG A 445 -2.64 7.44 4.02
CA ARG A 445 -1.61 6.67 4.71
C ARG A 445 -2.27 5.56 5.52
N MET A 446 -1.59 4.42 5.60
CA MET A 446 -2.05 3.26 6.34
C MET A 446 -0.86 2.61 7.04
N ASN A 447 -1.05 2.18 8.29
CA ASN A 447 -0.10 1.36 9.02
C ASN A 447 -0.83 0.16 9.60
N VAL A 448 -0.24 -1.01 9.47
CA VAL A 448 -0.84 -2.30 9.84
C VAL A 448 -0.04 -2.89 11.01
N TYR A 449 -0.74 -3.29 12.06
CA TYR A 449 -0.15 -3.77 13.30
C TYR A 449 -0.82 -5.06 13.78
N LYS A 450 -0.03 -5.86 14.48
CA LYS A 450 -0.49 -6.96 15.33
C LYS A 450 -0.47 -6.49 16.77
N ARG A 451 -1.60 -6.55 17.46
CA ARG A 451 -1.66 -6.32 18.90
C ARG A 451 -1.45 -7.64 19.63
N VAL A 452 -0.48 -7.66 20.55
CA VAL A 452 -0.17 -8.80 21.41
C VAL A 452 -0.38 -8.39 22.88
N PRO A 453 -1.11 -9.18 23.69
CA PRO A 453 -1.24 -8.96 25.13
C PRO A 453 0.14 -8.93 25.84
N SER A 454 0.33 -7.99 26.78
CA SER A 454 1.60 -7.84 27.50
C SER A 454 1.77 -8.84 28.64
N ILE A 455 2.97 -9.40 28.70
CA ILE A 455 3.38 -10.52 29.57
C ILE A 455 3.70 -10.05 31.00
N ASN A 456 3.89 -8.74 31.24
CA ASN A 456 4.44 -8.22 32.50
C ASN A 456 3.48 -7.32 33.31
N GLY A 457 2.24 -7.11 32.87
CA GLY A 457 1.30 -6.18 33.51
C GLY A 457 0.28 -6.89 34.39
N GLY A 458 0.57 -7.03 35.70
CA GLY A 458 -0.45 -7.40 36.67
C GLY A 458 -1.57 -6.36 36.70
N GLY A 459 -2.75 -6.72 36.20
CA GLY A 459 -3.97 -5.90 36.22
C GLY A 459 -3.88 -4.64 35.36
N ASN A 460 -4.47 -4.69 34.16
CA ASN A 460 -4.49 -3.63 33.12
C ASN A 460 -3.25 -3.62 32.20
N GLY A 461 -2.89 -4.78 31.64
CA GLY A 461 -1.74 -4.95 30.76
C GLY A 461 -1.77 -4.04 29.53
N GLU A 462 -0.76 -3.17 29.39
CA GLU A 462 -0.50 -2.39 28.17
C GLU A 462 -0.18 -3.34 27.02
N SER A 463 -1.11 -3.55 26.10
CA SER A 463 -0.85 -4.35 24.90
C SER A 463 0.24 -3.72 24.02
N SER A 464 1.13 -4.54 23.47
CA SER A 464 2.18 -4.07 22.55
C SER A 464 1.70 -4.16 21.11
N LEU A 465 1.90 -3.09 20.33
CA LEU A 465 1.67 -3.08 18.89
C LEU A 465 2.95 -3.44 18.14
N ILE A 466 2.91 -4.48 17.31
CA ILE A 466 4.00 -4.94 16.46
C ILE A 466 3.66 -4.58 15.02
N ASN A 467 4.54 -3.85 14.33
CA ASN A 467 4.32 -3.49 12.93
C ASN A 467 4.43 -4.73 12.04
N LEU A 468 3.45 -4.91 11.14
CA LEU A 468 3.34 -6.04 10.23
C LEU A 468 4.10 -5.77 8.91
N ASN A 469 5.41 -5.58 9.02
CA ASN A 469 6.28 -5.21 7.90
C ASN A 469 7.17 -6.34 7.36
N ASN A 470 7.09 -7.53 7.94
CA ASN A 470 7.84 -8.71 7.53
C ASN A 470 7.00 -9.98 7.68
N VAL A 471 7.41 -11.04 6.98
CA VAL A 471 6.63 -12.30 6.90
C VAL A 471 6.45 -12.94 8.27
N ASP A 472 7.49 -12.88 9.12
CA ASP A 472 7.47 -13.49 10.45
C ASP A 472 6.46 -12.82 11.39
N ALA A 473 6.22 -11.51 11.24
CA ALA A 473 5.25 -10.79 12.06
C ALA A 473 3.81 -11.31 11.87
N TYR A 474 3.49 -11.87 10.70
CA TYR A 474 2.17 -12.43 10.38
C TYR A 474 1.98 -13.88 10.82
N ARG A 475 3.04 -14.58 11.24
CA ARG A 475 3.01 -16.03 11.50
C ARG A 475 1.96 -16.50 12.52
N ASN A 476 1.38 -15.60 13.31
CA ASN A 476 0.49 -15.94 14.42
C ASN A 476 -0.98 -15.59 14.13
N PHE A 477 -1.30 -15.12 12.93
CA PHE A 477 -2.69 -14.97 12.47
C PHE A 477 -3.21 -16.29 11.89
N GLY A 478 -4.50 -16.56 12.10
CA GLY A 478 -5.24 -17.71 11.55
C GLY A 478 -5.43 -18.89 12.52
N PHE A 479 -4.70 -18.91 13.64
CA PHE A 479 -4.60 -20.08 14.51
C PHE A 479 -5.71 -20.20 15.56
N ASN A 480 -5.89 -19.14 16.33
CA ASN A 480 -6.82 -18.99 17.45
C ASN A 480 -6.63 -17.59 17.99
N GLY A 481 -7.70 -16.93 18.47
CA GLY A 481 -7.84 -15.51 18.81
C GLY A 481 -6.75 -14.88 19.69
N THR A 482 -5.50 -14.90 19.26
CA THR A 482 -4.30 -14.53 20.02
C THR A 482 -3.60 -13.32 19.43
N SER A 483 -3.91 -13.02 18.16
CA SER A 483 -3.37 -11.90 17.41
C SER A 483 -4.52 -11.05 16.89
N GLN A 484 -4.63 -9.81 17.37
CA GLN A 484 -5.65 -8.88 16.88
C GLN A 484 -5.03 -7.99 15.80
N LEU A 485 -5.72 -7.88 14.66
CA LEU A 485 -5.34 -6.95 13.59
C LEU A 485 -5.73 -5.53 13.99
N VAL A 486 -4.79 -4.60 13.88
CA VAL A 486 -5.05 -3.16 14.05
C VAL A 486 -4.55 -2.42 12.83
N VAL A 487 -5.44 -1.72 12.13
CA VAL A 487 -5.09 -0.89 10.97
C VAL A 487 -5.37 0.56 11.31
N ASN A 488 -4.32 1.40 11.31
CA ASN A 488 -4.47 2.84 11.45
C ASN A 488 -4.43 3.47 10.07
N TYR A 489 -5.42 4.31 9.74
CA TYR A 489 -5.56 4.91 8.42
C TYR A 489 -5.88 6.40 8.51
N TYR A 490 -5.20 7.24 7.77
CA TYR A 490 -5.43 8.69 7.87
C TYR A 490 -4.93 9.42 6.63
N ASN A 491 -5.44 10.62 6.42
CA ASN A 491 -4.98 11.52 5.39
C ASN A 491 -4.11 12.63 6.02
N GLN A 492 -2.79 12.62 5.74
CA GLN A 492 -1.79 13.50 6.39
C GLN A 492 -1.74 13.42 7.94
N ILE A 493 -0.72 14.02 8.57
CA ILE A 493 -0.46 13.86 10.02
C ILE A 493 -1.50 14.64 10.84
N MET A 494 -2.16 13.98 11.79
CA MET A 494 -3.22 14.51 12.66
C MET A 494 -2.81 14.45 14.14
N PRO A 495 -3.37 15.29 15.05
CA PRO A 495 -3.14 15.16 16.49
C PRO A 495 -3.47 13.76 17.04
N GLU A 496 -2.71 13.32 18.04
CA GLU A 496 -2.76 11.95 18.57
C GLU A 496 -4.14 11.54 19.11
N GLU A 497 -4.87 12.48 19.72
CA GLU A 497 -6.22 12.25 20.26
C GLU A 497 -7.23 11.88 19.16
N GLU A 498 -7.17 12.53 18.00
CA GLU A 498 -8.05 12.23 16.88
C GLU A 498 -7.60 10.97 16.14
N ALA A 499 -6.28 10.69 16.12
CA ALA A 499 -5.71 9.54 15.42
C ALA A 499 -6.22 8.22 16.00
N SER A 500 -6.57 8.19 17.29
CA SER A 500 -7.19 7.04 17.94
C SER A 500 -8.54 6.63 17.32
N LYS A 501 -9.30 7.58 16.77
CA LYS A 501 -10.60 7.33 16.12
C LYS A 501 -10.45 6.68 14.75
N LEU A 502 -9.29 6.88 14.12
CA LEU A 502 -8.95 6.41 12.80
C LEU A 502 -8.21 5.07 12.83
N SER A 503 -8.85 4.11 13.50
CA SER A 503 -8.36 2.75 13.63
C SER A 503 -9.47 1.75 13.32
N TYR A 504 -9.10 0.71 12.60
CA TYR A 504 -9.89 -0.51 12.42
C TYR A 504 -9.27 -1.58 13.32
N ASP A 505 -10.09 -2.10 14.23
CA ASP A 505 -9.71 -3.07 15.26
C ASP A 505 -10.90 -4.01 15.49
N PRO A 506 -11.18 -4.93 14.54
CA PRO A 506 -12.41 -5.71 14.49
C PRO A 506 -12.58 -6.64 15.69
N ASP A 507 -11.46 -6.97 16.35
CA ASP A 507 -11.42 -7.88 17.49
C ASP A 507 -11.06 -7.15 18.80
N GLY A 508 -10.97 -5.81 18.81
CA GLY A 508 -10.46 -5.03 19.94
C GLY A 508 -11.26 -5.15 21.24
N ALA A 509 -12.54 -5.51 21.15
CA ALA A 509 -13.40 -5.77 22.31
C ALA A 509 -13.32 -7.21 22.84
N LYS A 510 -12.67 -8.11 22.09
CA LYS A 510 -12.53 -9.53 22.43
C LYS A 510 -11.30 -9.76 23.31
N ASN A 511 -11.36 -10.76 24.18
CA ASN A 511 -10.23 -11.09 25.05
C ASN A 511 -9.40 -12.21 24.41
N PRO A 512 -8.15 -11.95 24.02
CA PRO A 512 -7.31 -12.97 23.39
C PRO A 512 -6.88 -14.11 24.32
N LEU A 513 -7.16 -13.99 25.62
CA LEU A 513 -6.94 -15.04 26.61
C LEU A 513 -8.17 -15.95 26.80
N ASN A 514 -9.28 -15.65 26.12
CA ASN A 514 -10.52 -16.42 26.19
C ASN A 514 -10.68 -17.25 24.90
N GLY A 515 -10.26 -18.53 24.95
CA GLY A 515 -10.14 -19.40 23.78
C GLY A 515 -11.44 -19.83 23.08
N ASP A 516 -12.59 -19.32 23.51
CA ASP A 516 -13.91 -19.58 22.92
C ASP A 516 -14.35 -18.45 21.95
N GLU A 517 -13.60 -17.35 21.86
CA GLU A 517 -13.94 -16.19 21.02
C GLU A 517 -13.28 -16.27 19.65
N GLU A 518 -14.09 -16.37 18.60
CA GLU A 518 -13.64 -16.44 17.22
C GLU A 518 -13.33 -15.04 16.67
N PHE A 519 -12.14 -14.84 16.09
CA PHE A 519 -11.65 -13.53 15.63
C PHE A 519 -11.87 -13.33 14.14
N ILE A 520 -12.29 -12.13 13.73
CA ILE A 520 -12.49 -11.80 12.29
C ILE A 520 -11.14 -11.80 11.58
N SER A 521 -10.11 -11.27 12.24
CA SER A 521 -8.75 -11.26 11.71
C SER A 521 -8.21 -12.67 11.46
N ASP A 522 -8.48 -13.62 12.34
CA ASP A 522 -8.07 -15.02 12.14
C ASP A 522 -8.87 -15.71 11.03
N LYS A 523 -10.15 -15.40 10.85
CA LYS A 523 -10.90 -15.92 9.70
C LYS A 523 -10.33 -15.45 8.37
N GLY A 524 -9.93 -14.20 8.29
CA GLY A 524 -9.51 -13.61 7.02
C GLY A 524 -8.07 -13.90 6.61
N PHE A 525 -7.20 -14.19 7.57
CA PHE A 525 -5.84 -14.62 7.28
C PHE A 525 -5.74 -16.14 7.34
N LYS A 526 -5.54 -16.77 6.17
CA LYS A 526 -5.38 -18.23 6.09
C LYS A 526 -3.91 -18.61 6.18
N ASN A 527 -3.49 -19.20 7.29
CA ASN A 527 -2.10 -19.55 7.50
C ASN A 527 -1.71 -20.88 6.86
N VAL A 528 -0.87 -20.82 5.84
CA VAL A 528 -0.46 -21.97 5.02
C VAL A 528 1.05 -22.15 4.93
N PHE A 529 1.79 -21.74 5.97
CA PHE A 529 3.25 -21.90 6.04
C PHE A 529 3.65 -23.38 5.99
N PHE A 530 4.41 -23.75 4.96
CA PHE A 530 4.64 -25.14 4.61
C PHE A 530 5.61 -25.87 5.55
N LYS A 531 6.78 -25.28 5.84
CA LYS A 531 7.85 -25.91 6.61
C LYS A 531 7.47 -26.20 8.06
N PRO A 532 6.96 -25.23 8.85
CA PRO A 532 6.60 -25.49 10.24
C PRO A 532 5.52 -26.57 10.35
N ARG A 533 4.54 -26.59 9.44
CA ARG A 533 3.48 -27.61 9.40
C ARG A 533 4.03 -29.00 9.12
N PHE A 534 4.87 -29.17 8.09
CA PHE A 534 5.48 -30.47 7.76
C PHE A 534 6.42 -30.97 8.85
N GLU A 535 7.33 -30.13 9.35
CA GLU A 535 8.28 -30.56 10.39
C GLU A 535 7.56 -30.98 11.67
N THR A 536 6.53 -30.26 12.09
CA THR A 536 5.74 -30.56 13.30
C THR A 536 4.88 -31.79 13.13
N LEU A 537 4.13 -31.91 12.02
CA LEU A 537 3.30 -33.10 11.75
C LEU A 537 4.16 -34.36 11.77
N LEU A 538 5.33 -34.34 11.14
CA LEU A 538 6.21 -35.50 11.08
C LEU A 538 6.78 -35.87 12.46
N GLN A 539 7.09 -34.87 13.30
CA GLN A 539 7.52 -35.13 14.69
C GLN A 539 6.40 -35.76 15.52
N GLU A 540 5.19 -35.21 15.46
CA GLU A 540 4.02 -35.70 16.20
C GLU A 540 3.55 -37.07 15.71
N TYR A 541 3.50 -37.25 14.39
CA TYR A 541 3.24 -38.53 13.74
C TYR A 541 4.23 -39.59 14.21
N ASN A 542 5.53 -39.27 14.23
CA ASN A 542 6.56 -40.19 14.69
C ASN A 542 6.36 -40.59 16.17
N LEU A 543 6.01 -39.64 17.04
CA LEU A 543 5.75 -39.94 18.47
C LEU A 543 4.59 -40.93 18.64
N THR A 544 3.47 -40.72 17.92
CA THR A 544 2.27 -41.56 18.05
C THR A 544 2.40 -42.89 17.30
N HIS A 545 3.02 -42.87 16.12
CA HIS A 545 3.25 -44.06 15.32
C HIS A 545 4.28 -45.00 15.96
N ASN A 546 5.38 -44.49 16.52
CA ASN A 546 6.34 -45.32 17.26
C ASN A 546 5.70 -46.00 18.46
N GLN A 547 4.85 -45.28 19.21
CA GLN A 547 4.09 -45.86 20.31
C GLN A 547 3.23 -47.04 19.82
N THR A 548 2.53 -46.87 18.70
CA THR A 548 1.64 -47.90 18.13
C THR A 548 2.39 -49.10 17.55
N LEU A 549 3.56 -48.90 16.94
CA LEU A 549 4.41 -49.99 16.43
C LEU A 549 5.02 -50.81 17.58
N VAL A 550 5.48 -50.13 18.63
CA VAL A 550 6.01 -50.76 19.87
C VAL A 550 4.92 -51.57 20.56
N ASP A 551 3.72 -51.01 20.72
CA ASP A 551 2.61 -51.67 21.41
C ASP A 551 2.07 -52.90 20.64
N ASN A 552 2.22 -52.93 19.32
CA ASN A 552 1.78 -54.04 18.46
C ASN A 552 2.84 -55.14 18.23
N ASN A 553 3.99 -55.10 18.89
CA ASN A 553 5.09 -56.08 18.70
C ASN A 553 5.50 -56.26 17.23
N LEU A 554 5.39 -55.22 16.40
CA LEU A 554 5.96 -55.27 15.06
C LEU A 554 7.49 -55.24 15.18
N VAL A 555 8.14 -56.17 14.49
CA VAL A 555 9.45 -56.79 14.81
C VAL A 555 10.67 -55.85 14.72
N PHE A 556 10.52 -54.54 14.49
CA PHE A 556 11.63 -53.68 14.08
C PHE A 556 11.79 -52.43 14.96
N GLU A 557 13.02 -52.18 15.41
CA GLU A 557 13.41 -50.92 16.05
C GLU A 557 13.34 -49.81 15.01
N THR A 558 12.43 -48.85 15.19
CA THR A 558 12.48 -47.61 14.41
C THR A 558 13.77 -46.85 14.75
N PRO A 559 14.35 -46.09 13.82
CA PRO A 559 15.52 -45.29 14.12
C PRO A 559 15.19 -44.32 15.26
N ASN A 560 15.95 -44.39 16.35
CA ASN A 560 15.78 -43.50 17.49
C ASN A 560 15.94 -42.03 17.04
N GLY A 561 14.85 -41.24 17.10
CA GLY A 561 14.90 -39.77 17.07
C GLY A 561 14.69 -39.05 15.74
N THR A 562 14.09 -39.65 14.70
CA THR A 562 13.96 -39.01 13.36
C THR A 562 12.52 -38.92 12.82
N ASN A 563 12.21 -37.87 12.04
CA ASN A 563 10.98 -37.64 11.26
C ASN A 563 10.71 -38.80 10.28
N THR A 564 10.14 -39.90 10.79
CA THR A 564 9.97 -41.14 10.03
C THR A 564 8.55 -41.28 9.51
N LEU A 565 8.39 -41.45 8.20
CA LEU A 565 7.11 -41.70 7.53
C LEU A 565 7.02 -43.18 7.17
N THR A 566 5.94 -43.83 7.61
CA THR A 566 5.61 -45.20 7.19
C THR A 566 4.87 -45.17 5.86
N VAL A 567 5.38 -45.89 4.87
CA VAL A 567 4.85 -45.92 3.50
C VAL A 567 4.53 -47.34 3.10
N GLU A 568 3.31 -47.55 2.61
CA GLU A 568 2.87 -48.79 1.99
C GLU A 568 3.01 -48.63 0.46
N PRO A 569 4.12 -49.11 -0.15
CA PRO A 569 4.33 -48.97 -1.59
C PRO A 569 3.41 -49.88 -2.44
N PHE A 570 2.76 -50.86 -1.81
CA PHE A 570 1.84 -51.80 -2.43
C PHE A 570 0.48 -51.77 -1.72
N ASP A 571 -0.60 -52.07 -2.43
CA ASP A 571 -1.91 -52.26 -1.80
C ASP A 571 -1.95 -53.60 -1.09
N LEU A 572 -1.66 -53.59 0.21
CA LEU A 572 -1.57 -54.80 1.02
C LEU A 572 -2.93 -55.50 1.20
N ASP A 573 -4.05 -54.79 1.00
CA ASP A 573 -5.40 -55.34 1.15
C ASP A 573 -5.79 -56.24 -0.04
N GLU A 574 -5.10 -56.09 -1.18
CA GLU A 574 -5.25 -56.97 -2.34
C GLU A 574 -4.52 -58.32 -2.16
N ILE A 575 -3.62 -58.44 -1.17
CA ILE A 575 -2.85 -59.66 -0.88
C ILE A 575 -3.68 -60.57 0.03
N LYS A 576 -4.28 -61.62 -0.54
CA LYS A 576 -5.12 -62.56 0.24
C LYS A 576 -4.33 -63.76 0.72
N ASN A 577 -3.30 -64.18 -0.01
CA ASN A 577 -2.39 -65.28 0.32
C ASN A 577 -0.94 -64.95 -0.08
N ILE A 578 0.03 -65.59 0.57
CA ILE A 578 1.47 -65.46 0.23
C ILE A 578 1.75 -65.83 -1.23
N ASP A 579 1.05 -66.83 -1.77
CA ASP A 579 1.20 -67.26 -3.16
C ASP A 579 0.80 -66.16 -4.17
N ASP A 580 0.02 -65.16 -3.74
CA ASP A 580 -0.33 -64.01 -4.58
C ASP A 580 0.94 -63.19 -4.90
N ILE A 581 1.92 -63.12 -3.98
CA ILE A 581 3.16 -62.35 -4.12
C ILE A 581 4.12 -62.97 -5.16
N ASP A 582 4.06 -64.29 -5.36
CA ASP A 582 4.85 -65.00 -6.39
C ASP A 582 4.19 -64.89 -7.79
N SER A 583 3.00 -64.29 -7.91
CA SER A 583 2.41 -63.97 -9.21
C SER A 583 3.05 -62.71 -9.79
N ASP A 584 3.42 -62.73 -11.07
CA ASP A 584 4.06 -61.60 -11.78
C ASP A 584 3.23 -60.30 -11.79
N ILE A 585 2.02 -60.31 -11.22
CA ILE A 585 0.99 -59.26 -11.25
C ILE A 585 1.40 -58.02 -10.45
N TRP A 586 2.02 -58.18 -9.27
CA TRP A 586 2.42 -57.06 -8.40
C TRP A 586 3.48 -56.16 -9.01
N TYR A 587 4.22 -56.70 -9.98
CA TYR A 587 5.25 -56.03 -10.73
C TYR A 587 4.96 -56.05 -12.25
N GLU A 588 3.73 -56.36 -12.68
CA GLU A 588 3.35 -56.47 -14.10
C GLU A 588 3.47 -55.11 -14.82
N ASN A 589 3.20 -54.04 -14.08
CA ASN A 589 3.47 -52.66 -14.51
C ASN A 589 4.90 -52.23 -14.22
N ALA A 590 5.60 -52.92 -13.33
CA ALA A 590 7.05 -52.84 -13.21
C ALA A 590 7.75 -53.73 -14.27
N GLY A 591 7.07 -53.86 -15.43
CA GLY A 591 7.36 -54.42 -16.75
C GLY A 591 7.79 -55.88 -16.93
N PHE A 592 7.72 -56.28 -18.20
CA PHE A 592 8.44 -57.43 -18.73
C PHE A 592 9.60 -56.89 -19.58
N TYR A 593 10.78 -57.49 -19.44
CA TYR A 593 11.93 -57.22 -20.30
C TYR A 593 11.51 -57.22 -21.78
N ARG A 594 11.50 -56.05 -22.42
CA ARG A 594 11.39 -55.92 -23.89
C ARG A 594 12.82 -55.88 -24.45
N PRO A 595 13.26 -56.88 -25.24
CA PRO A 595 14.59 -56.85 -25.83
C PRO A 595 14.70 -55.65 -26.80
N GLY A 596 15.59 -54.69 -26.52
CA GLY A 596 15.95 -53.65 -27.50
C GLY A 596 16.08 -52.21 -26.99
N ASN A 597 15.65 -51.90 -25.77
CA ASN A 597 15.96 -50.60 -25.14
C ASN A 597 17.20 -50.75 -24.25
N SER A 598 18.08 -49.73 -24.24
CA SER A 598 19.30 -49.74 -23.42
C SER A 598 18.96 -49.91 -21.94
N HIS A 599 19.60 -50.90 -21.32
CA HIS A 599 19.35 -51.42 -19.98
C HIS A 599 20.04 -50.59 -18.89
N ASP A 600 19.32 -49.68 -18.25
CA ASP A 600 19.68 -49.16 -16.93
C ASP A 600 18.43 -49.21 -16.02
N ASP A 601 18.54 -49.93 -14.90
CA ASP A 601 17.76 -49.84 -13.64
C ASP A 601 16.25 -49.63 -13.72
N TRP A 602 15.55 -50.18 -14.71
CA TRP A 602 14.17 -49.80 -14.99
C TRP A 602 13.19 -50.27 -13.90
N ARG A 603 13.34 -51.49 -13.34
CA ARG A 603 12.50 -51.97 -12.22
C ARG A 603 12.79 -51.26 -10.91
N ILE A 604 14.06 -50.93 -10.67
CA ILE A 604 14.47 -50.17 -9.48
C ILE A 604 13.89 -48.75 -9.58
N ALA A 605 13.92 -48.15 -10.77
CA ALA A 605 13.29 -46.86 -11.04
C ALA A 605 11.78 -46.90 -10.84
N GLU A 606 11.09 -47.97 -11.28
CA GLU A 606 9.65 -48.14 -11.04
C GLU A 606 9.31 -48.33 -9.56
N LEU A 607 10.07 -49.13 -8.82
CA LEU A 607 9.89 -49.26 -7.37
C LEU A 607 10.10 -47.93 -6.64
N ILE A 608 11.13 -47.15 -7.02
CA ILE A 608 11.33 -45.80 -6.50
C ILE A 608 10.14 -44.91 -6.82
N ASN A 609 9.62 -44.96 -8.05
CA ASN A 609 8.42 -44.20 -8.43
C ASN A 609 7.21 -44.58 -7.57
N TYR A 610 6.97 -45.87 -7.31
CA TYR A 610 5.91 -46.32 -6.41
C TYR A 610 6.13 -45.80 -4.98
N ILE A 611 7.35 -45.87 -4.45
CA ILE A 611 7.69 -45.33 -3.13
C ILE A 611 7.41 -43.83 -3.08
N LEU A 612 7.85 -43.06 -4.09
CA LEU A 612 7.63 -41.60 -4.14
C LEU A 612 6.14 -41.26 -4.25
N GLN A 613 5.39 -41.96 -5.09
CA GLN A 613 3.94 -41.75 -5.26
C GLN A 613 3.16 -42.10 -3.99
N SER A 614 3.45 -43.25 -3.36
CA SER A 614 2.82 -43.66 -2.11
C SER A 614 3.19 -42.73 -0.96
N SER A 615 4.46 -42.30 -0.85
CA SER A 615 4.90 -41.32 0.15
C SER A 615 4.15 -40.00 0.00
N LYS A 616 4.02 -39.53 -1.24
CA LYS A 616 3.30 -38.30 -1.58
C LYS A 616 1.83 -38.39 -1.18
N LYS A 617 1.16 -39.48 -1.57
CA LYS A 617 -0.25 -39.73 -1.20
C LYS A 617 -0.42 -39.79 0.32
N GLN A 618 0.43 -40.55 1.01
CA GLN A 618 0.37 -40.70 2.46
C GLN A 618 0.55 -39.35 3.18
N LEU A 619 1.48 -38.50 2.73
CA LEU A 619 1.65 -37.17 3.31
C LEU A 619 0.42 -36.29 3.12
N ILE A 620 -0.15 -36.26 1.93
CA ILE A 620 -1.40 -35.52 1.67
C ILE A 620 -2.53 -36.03 2.57
N ASP A 621 -2.65 -37.35 2.70
CA ASP A 621 -3.66 -37.97 3.56
C ASP A 621 -3.45 -37.65 5.04
N LEU A 622 -2.20 -37.53 5.52
CA LEU A 622 -1.91 -37.08 6.90
C LEU A 622 -2.33 -35.62 7.13
N PHE A 623 -2.29 -34.78 6.10
CA PHE A 623 -2.78 -33.40 6.17
C PHE A 623 -4.28 -33.27 5.95
N ASN A 624 -5.00 -34.36 5.65
CA ASN A 624 -6.44 -34.29 5.42
C ASN A 624 -7.18 -33.95 6.74
N PRO A 625 -7.91 -32.82 6.82
CA PRO A 625 -8.67 -32.48 8.01
C PRO A 625 -9.83 -33.46 8.23
N GLU A 626 -10.36 -34.06 7.15
CA GLU A 626 -11.43 -35.05 7.21
C GLU A 626 -10.88 -36.47 7.36
N PRO A 627 -11.57 -37.32 8.14
CA PRO A 627 -11.20 -38.72 8.25
C PRO A 627 -11.50 -39.48 6.94
N THR A 628 -10.47 -39.98 6.26
CA THR A 628 -10.64 -40.83 5.07
C THR A 628 -11.35 -42.16 5.40
N ASN A 629 -11.99 -42.76 4.41
CA ASN A 629 -12.73 -44.04 4.57
C ASN A 629 -11.84 -45.24 4.93
N SER A 630 -10.51 -45.12 4.83
CA SER A 630 -9.56 -46.14 5.29
C SER A 630 -9.30 -45.96 6.80
N GLY A 631 -9.85 -46.84 7.62
CA GLY A 631 -9.83 -46.74 9.09
C GLY A 631 -8.46 -46.62 9.76
N LYS A 632 -7.34 -46.78 9.05
CA LYS A 632 -5.95 -46.61 9.55
C LYS A 632 -5.51 -45.13 9.62
N ILE A 633 -5.97 -44.27 8.71
CA ILE A 633 -5.53 -42.86 8.65
C ILE A 633 -6.35 -41.98 9.60
N LYS A 634 -7.59 -42.40 9.91
CA LYS A 634 -8.50 -41.77 10.89
C LYS A 634 -7.87 -41.38 12.22
N GLN A 635 -6.86 -42.12 12.69
CA GLN A 635 -6.21 -41.88 13.98
C GLN A 635 -5.02 -40.91 13.88
N ASN A 636 -4.49 -40.65 12.69
CA ASN A 636 -3.19 -39.99 12.49
C ASN A 636 -3.25 -38.80 11.50
N ASN A 637 -4.36 -38.08 11.42
CA ASN A 637 -4.45 -36.89 10.55
C ASN A 637 -4.12 -35.59 11.33
N ILE A 638 -3.95 -34.48 10.60
CA ILE A 638 -3.58 -33.16 11.16
C ILE A 638 -4.55 -32.70 12.26
N GLY A 639 -5.84 -33.03 12.10
CA GLY A 639 -6.89 -32.68 13.06
C GLY A 639 -6.63 -33.25 14.46
N ASN A 640 -6.06 -34.45 14.56
CA ASN A 640 -5.77 -35.14 15.82
C ASN A 640 -4.46 -34.69 16.50
N TYR A 641 -3.51 -34.14 15.73
CA TYR A 641 -2.20 -33.75 16.26
C TYR A 641 -2.11 -32.30 16.73
N ASP A 642 -3.11 -31.49 16.38
CA ASP A 642 -3.21 -30.08 16.73
C ASP A 642 -1.98 -29.27 16.25
N ILE A 643 -1.51 -29.56 15.04
CA ILE A 643 -0.24 -29.00 14.51
C ILE A 643 -0.31 -27.49 14.35
N SER A 644 -1.46 -26.97 13.97
CA SER A 644 -1.68 -25.52 13.86
C SER A 644 -1.39 -24.80 15.18
N THR A 645 -1.68 -25.39 16.35
CA THR A 645 -1.54 -24.71 17.64
C THR A 645 -0.15 -24.84 18.27
N LYS A 646 0.68 -25.82 17.88
CA LYS A 646 1.87 -26.25 18.64
C LYS A 646 3.20 -25.53 18.37
N TYR A 647 3.38 -24.83 17.25
CA TYR A 647 4.72 -24.32 16.88
C TYR A 647 4.77 -22.89 16.33
N LEU A 648 3.63 -22.27 16.05
CA LEU A 648 3.58 -20.89 15.54
C LEU A 648 3.30 -19.87 16.64
N ILE A 649 3.17 -20.35 17.86
CA ILE A 649 3.23 -19.56 19.07
C ILE A 649 4.71 -19.37 19.39
N ASP A 650 5.26 -18.18 19.09
CA ASP A 650 6.44 -17.72 19.81
C ASP A 650 6.21 -17.99 21.30
N GLY A 651 7.17 -18.63 21.99
CA GLY A 651 7.04 -19.28 23.32
C GLY A 651 6.50 -18.45 24.50
N VAL A 652 5.92 -17.29 24.23
CA VAL A 652 5.05 -16.49 25.09
C VAL A 652 3.81 -17.25 25.55
N TYR A 653 3.03 -17.90 24.66
CA TYR A 653 1.74 -18.51 25.09
C TYR A 653 1.85 -19.96 25.58
N ASP A 654 2.87 -20.72 25.15
CA ASP A 654 3.15 -22.08 25.64
C ASP A 654 3.38 -22.11 27.15
N ASN A 655 4.02 -21.07 27.71
CA ASN A 655 4.32 -20.97 29.13
C ASN A 655 3.08 -20.76 30.02
N TRP A 656 1.91 -20.46 29.44
CA TRP A 656 0.71 -20.05 30.17
C TRP A 656 -0.44 -21.05 30.11
N ASN A 657 -0.28 -22.20 29.42
CA ASN A 657 -1.38 -23.14 29.16
C ASN A 657 -2.62 -22.46 28.53
N ILE A 658 -2.43 -21.36 27.79
CA ILE A 658 -3.51 -20.67 27.04
C ILE A 658 -3.62 -21.26 25.63
N LEU A 659 -3.20 -22.51 25.43
CA LEU A 659 -3.53 -23.23 24.20
C LEU A 659 -5.01 -23.59 24.31
N PRO A 660 -5.89 -22.99 23.51
CA PRO A 660 -7.28 -23.39 23.52
C PRO A 660 -7.31 -24.82 23.04
N LYS A 661 -7.93 -25.70 23.83
CA LYS A 661 -8.24 -27.04 23.35
C LYS A 661 -9.36 -26.88 22.33
N VAL A 662 -9.02 -26.54 21.10
CA VAL A 662 -9.98 -26.49 20.00
C VAL A 662 -10.44 -27.92 19.75
N THR A 663 -11.58 -28.27 20.32
CA THR A 663 -12.18 -29.59 20.15
C THR A 663 -13.04 -29.68 18.90
N ASP A 664 -13.40 -28.55 18.30
CA ASP A 664 -14.31 -28.50 17.14
C ASP A 664 -13.56 -28.22 15.83
N TRP A 665 -13.87 -29.00 14.80
CA TRP A 665 -13.13 -29.01 13.54
C TRP A 665 -13.46 -27.80 12.65
N GLU A 666 -14.67 -27.25 12.78
CA GLU A 666 -15.13 -26.06 12.05
C GLU A 666 -14.32 -24.80 12.41
N GLN A 667 -13.49 -24.89 13.45
CA GLN A 667 -12.61 -23.80 13.92
C GLN A 667 -11.16 -23.96 13.44
N LYS A 668 -10.86 -24.94 12.57
CA LYS A 668 -9.52 -25.22 12.00
C LYS A 668 -9.40 -24.84 10.52
N ASP A 669 -9.92 -23.67 10.16
CA ASP A 669 -9.96 -23.17 8.77
C ASP A 669 -8.60 -23.17 8.05
N ASP A 670 -7.51 -22.95 8.79
CA ASP A 670 -6.16 -22.95 8.22
C ASP A 670 -5.67 -24.33 7.82
N ASP A 671 -6.02 -25.38 8.59
CA ASP A 671 -5.73 -26.77 8.23
C ASP A 671 -6.49 -27.17 6.96
N ILE A 672 -7.74 -26.70 6.84
CA ILE A 672 -8.57 -26.87 5.64
C ILE A 672 -7.92 -26.16 4.45
N ALA A 673 -7.59 -24.87 4.59
CA ALA A 673 -6.94 -24.09 3.53
C ALA A 673 -5.59 -24.69 3.10
N PHE A 674 -4.80 -25.19 4.05
CA PHE A 674 -3.54 -25.86 3.76
C PHE A 674 -3.75 -27.16 2.98
N TYR A 675 -4.68 -28.01 3.41
CA TYR A 675 -5.01 -29.25 2.72
C TYR A 675 -5.56 -29.02 1.32
N GLU A 676 -6.42 -28.02 1.12
CA GLU A 676 -6.91 -27.61 -0.19
C GLU A 676 -5.75 -27.29 -1.14
N LEU A 677 -4.73 -26.57 -0.67
CA LEU A 677 -3.52 -26.30 -1.47
C LEU A 677 -2.75 -27.57 -1.83
N LEU A 678 -2.61 -28.52 -0.89
CA LEU A 678 -1.93 -29.79 -1.15
C LEU A 678 -2.70 -30.70 -2.11
N SER A 679 -4.02 -30.55 -2.18
CA SER A 679 -4.92 -31.39 -2.97
C SER A 679 -5.13 -30.91 -4.41
N LYS A 680 -4.63 -29.73 -4.78
CA LYS A 680 -4.68 -29.22 -6.16
C LYS A 680 -3.86 -30.08 -7.12
N ASP A 681 -4.24 -30.13 -8.39
CA ASP A 681 -3.53 -30.88 -9.45
C ASP A 681 -2.07 -30.43 -9.60
N TYR A 682 -1.82 -29.13 -9.38
CA TYR A 682 -0.49 -28.54 -9.31
C TYR A 682 -0.17 -28.30 -7.84
N GLN A 683 0.62 -29.20 -7.24
CA GLN A 683 0.88 -29.16 -5.81
C GLN A 683 2.09 -28.27 -5.48
N PRO A 684 2.08 -27.56 -4.34
CA PRO A 684 3.17 -26.69 -3.93
C PRO A 684 4.36 -27.47 -3.35
N PHE A 685 4.51 -28.77 -3.64
CA PHE A 685 5.65 -29.55 -3.17
C PHE A 685 5.95 -30.76 -4.04
N HIS A 686 7.21 -31.19 -4.01
CA HIS A 686 7.76 -32.34 -4.70
C HIS A 686 8.53 -33.22 -3.71
N ILE A 687 8.49 -34.54 -3.93
CA ILE A 687 9.29 -35.48 -3.14
C ILE A 687 10.29 -36.16 -4.08
N THR A 688 11.56 -36.14 -3.69
CA THR A 688 12.64 -36.77 -4.46
C THR A 688 13.59 -37.53 -3.55
N ASP A 689 14.25 -38.53 -4.11
CA ASP A 689 15.32 -39.32 -3.49
C ASP A 689 16.73 -38.87 -3.95
N SER A 690 16.82 -37.83 -4.80
CA SER A 690 18.04 -37.40 -5.47
C SER A 690 18.83 -36.32 -4.70
N ILE A 691 20.17 -36.37 -4.80
CA ILE A 691 21.08 -35.33 -4.27
C ILE A 691 21.45 -34.35 -5.40
N LYS A 692 21.58 -33.06 -5.05
CA LYS A 692 21.59 -31.84 -5.89
C LYS A 692 22.46 -31.83 -7.17
N ASP A 693 23.42 -32.75 -7.37
CA ASP A 693 24.42 -32.65 -8.44
C ASP A 693 24.51 -33.89 -9.34
N GLY A 694 23.39 -34.59 -9.55
CA GLY A 694 23.37 -35.81 -10.37
C GLY A 694 24.04 -37.01 -9.69
N GLY A 695 24.25 -36.93 -8.36
CA GLY A 695 24.65 -38.07 -7.56
C GLY A 695 23.53 -39.12 -7.54
N SER A 696 23.89 -40.39 -7.66
CA SER A 696 22.94 -41.50 -7.56
C SER A 696 22.25 -41.48 -6.19
N SER A 697 20.92 -41.53 -6.20
CA SER A 697 20.05 -41.63 -5.02
C SER A 697 20.56 -42.68 -4.03
N THR A 698 20.60 -42.33 -2.74
CA THR A 698 20.92 -43.29 -1.66
C THR A 698 19.86 -44.39 -1.60
N LEU A 699 18.59 -44.08 -1.84
CA LEU A 699 17.51 -45.06 -1.92
C LEU A 699 17.77 -46.06 -3.06
N ARG A 700 18.11 -45.56 -4.26
CA ARG A 700 18.45 -46.39 -5.43
C ARG A 700 19.63 -47.31 -5.15
N GLN A 701 20.74 -46.75 -4.68
CA GLN A 701 21.94 -47.53 -4.34
C GLN A 701 21.64 -48.60 -3.27
N ASN A 702 20.77 -48.33 -2.31
CA ASN A 702 20.44 -49.28 -1.26
C ASN A 702 19.50 -50.40 -1.73
N ILE A 703 18.44 -50.08 -2.48
CA ILE A 703 17.56 -51.11 -3.10
C ILE A 703 18.40 -52.06 -3.95
N TYR A 704 19.41 -51.51 -4.62
CA TYR A 704 20.33 -52.26 -5.44
C TYR A 704 21.30 -53.14 -4.65
N LEU A 705 22.07 -52.55 -3.72
CA LEU A 705 23.09 -53.28 -2.94
C LEU A 705 22.46 -54.28 -1.95
N ASN A 706 21.35 -53.90 -1.33
CA ASN A 706 20.78 -54.61 -0.18
C ASN A 706 19.38 -55.18 -0.44
N GLY A 707 18.76 -54.93 -1.60
CA GLY A 707 17.39 -55.33 -1.87
C GLY A 707 16.38 -54.65 -0.94
N LEU A 708 15.28 -55.34 -0.66
CA LEU A 708 14.30 -54.94 0.36
C LEU A 708 14.75 -55.31 1.79
N ILE A 709 15.96 -55.86 1.98
CA ILE A 709 16.47 -56.31 3.30
C ILE A 709 16.95 -55.13 4.16
N SER A 710 17.54 -54.08 3.55
CA SER A 710 18.04 -52.91 4.30
C SER A 710 16.96 -52.11 5.03
N GLN A 711 15.71 -52.26 4.61
CA GLN A 711 14.57 -51.46 5.07
C GLN A 711 14.07 -51.84 6.48
N GLN A 712 14.73 -52.81 7.15
CA GLN A 712 14.36 -53.32 8.48
C GLN A 712 15.46 -53.24 9.54
N ASN A 713 16.74 -53.12 9.15
CA ASN A 713 17.88 -53.28 10.06
C ASN A 713 18.71 -52.00 10.16
N SER A 714 18.08 -50.91 10.63
CA SER A 714 18.76 -49.65 11.01
C SER A 714 19.09 -48.66 9.89
N TYR A 715 18.59 -48.83 8.67
CA TYR A 715 18.77 -47.84 7.59
C TYR A 715 17.42 -47.33 7.08
N SER A 716 17.05 -46.10 7.45
CA SER A 716 15.92 -45.40 6.87
C SER A 716 16.38 -44.54 5.70
N PRO A 717 15.96 -44.83 4.46
CA PRO A 717 16.31 -43.98 3.34
C PRO A 717 15.69 -42.59 3.52
N GLU A 718 16.45 -41.57 3.13
CA GLU A 718 16.04 -40.16 3.19
C GLU A 718 15.32 -39.80 1.89
N LEU A 719 14.08 -39.32 2.00
CA LEU A 719 13.43 -38.52 0.98
C LEU A 719 13.54 -37.04 1.32
N ARG A 720 13.61 -36.24 0.27
CA ARG A 720 13.64 -34.78 0.33
C ARG A 720 12.31 -34.25 -0.12
N ILE A 721 11.65 -33.49 0.74
CA ILE A 721 10.52 -32.66 0.36
C ILE A 721 11.07 -31.30 -0.08
N MET A 722 10.88 -31.01 -1.35
CA MET A 722 11.05 -29.67 -1.88
C MET A 722 9.71 -28.99 -1.89
N ARG A 723 9.66 -27.78 -1.36
CA ARG A 723 8.45 -26.98 -1.33
C ARG A 723 8.55 -25.81 -2.28
N GLY A 724 7.38 -25.43 -2.76
CA GLY A 724 7.13 -24.26 -3.55
C GLY A 724 6.67 -23.09 -2.70
N ASN A 725 6.62 -21.91 -3.33
CA ASN A 725 6.11 -20.70 -2.70
C ASN A 725 4.66 -20.45 -3.13
N VAL A 726 3.82 -20.04 -2.19
CA VAL A 726 2.42 -19.66 -2.44
C VAL A 726 2.29 -18.14 -2.33
N SER A 727 1.52 -17.51 -3.21
CA SER A 727 1.26 -16.07 -3.18
C SER A 727 0.26 -15.70 -2.09
N THR A 728 0.13 -14.40 -1.83
CA THR A 728 -0.92 -13.84 -0.96
C THR A 728 -2.35 -14.20 -1.41
N TYR A 729 -2.52 -14.62 -2.67
CA TYR A 729 -3.79 -15.01 -3.27
C TYR A 729 -4.00 -16.54 -3.32
N GLY A 730 -3.11 -17.33 -2.73
CA GLY A 730 -3.24 -18.80 -2.69
C GLY A 730 -2.81 -19.51 -3.99
N GLU A 731 -2.05 -18.82 -4.83
CA GLU A 731 -1.53 -19.31 -6.12
C GLU A 731 -0.05 -19.72 -6.01
N ILE A 732 0.37 -20.74 -6.75
CA ILE A 732 1.76 -21.23 -6.69
C ILE A 732 2.66 -20.33 -7.53
N LEU A 733 3.66 -19.70 -6.92
CA LEU A 733 4.59 -18.75 -7.56
C LEU A 733 5.64 -19.43 -8.44
N ASP A 734 5.76 -20.76 -8.34
CA ASP A 734 6.82 -21.51 -9.00
C ASP A 734 6.62 -21.64 -10.50
N THR A 735 7.60 -21.13 -11.25
CA THR A 735 7.58 -21.15 -12.71
C THR A 735 8.27 -22.37 -13.31
N LEU A 736 8.96 -23.17 -12.49
CA LEU A 736 9.68 -24.36 -12.95
C LEU A 736 8.73 -25.56 -13.03
N ALA A 737 8.89 -26.37 -14.08
CA ALA A 737 8.21 -27.66 -14.17
C ALA A 737 8.63 -28.55 -12.99
N HIS A 738 7.66 -29.26 -12.41
CA HIS A 738 7.81 -30.01 -11.15
C HIS A 738 8.96 -31.03 -11.17
N ASP A 739 9.21 -31.64 -12.33
CA ASP A 739 10.28 -32.61 -12.59
C ASP A 739 11.69 -31.98 -12.63
N GLN A 740 11.78 -30.65 -12.59
CA GLN A 740 13.03 -29.89 -12.61
C GLN A 740 13.35 -29.20 -11.29
N TRP A 741 12.44 -29.22 -10.31
CA TRP A 741 12.61 -28.52 -9.03
C TRP A 741 13.89 -28.94 -8.31
N TRP A 742 14.20 -30.23 -8.29
CA TRP A 742 15.39 -30.80 -7.65
C TRP A 742 16.73 -30.36 -8.24
N LYS A 743 16.73 -29.83 -9.47
CA LYS A 743 17.93 -29.29 -10.14
C LYS A 743 18.18 -27.82 -9.83
N SER A 744 17.19 -27.11 -9.28
CA SER A 744 17.26 -25.67 -9.09
C SER A 744 17.88 -25.32 -7.74
N SER A 745 18.83 -24.38 -7.75
CA SER A 745 19.41 -23.83 -6.54
C SER A 745 18.43 -23.01 -5.70
N ASN A 746 17.34 -22.52 -6.30
CA ASN A 746 16.36 -21.65 -5.63
C ASN A 746 15.55 -22.39 -4.55
N TYR A 747 15.40 -23.71 -4.67
CA TYR A 747 14.67 -24.55 -3.72
C TYR A 747 15.58 -25.23 -2.67
N ASN A 748 16.85 -24.83 -2.61
CA ASN A 748 17.89 -25.57 -1.90
C ASN A 748 18.05 -25.19 -0.41
N SER A 749 17.57 -24.02 0.02
CA SER A 749 17.70 -23.57 1.42
C SER A 749 16.58 -24.09 2.33
N ASP A 750 15.53 -24.69 1.76
CA ASP A 750 14.31 -25.08 2.47
C ASP A 750 13.84 -26.48 2.08
N VAL A 751 14.73 -27.47 2.21
CA VAL A 751 14.41 -28.88 2.02
C VAL A 751 14.07 -29.50 3.38
N SER A 752 12.84 -29.99 3.55
CA SER A 752 12.51 -30.85 4.69
C SER A 752 12.94 -32.28 4.37
N GLN A 753 13.54 -32.95 5.36
CA GLN A 753 13.98 -34.34 5.22
C GLN A 753 12.97 -35.26 5.89
N ILE A 754 12.60 -36.33 5.20
CA ILE A 754 11.79 -37.42 5.72
C ILE A 754 12.61 -38.69 5.64
N TYR A 755 12.63 -39.44 6.73
CA TYR A 755 13.15 -40.79 6.75
C TYR A 755 12.01 -41.76 6.47
N LEU A 756 12.24 -42.77 5.65
CA LEU A 756 11.21 -43.74 5.30
C LEU A 756 11.30 -45.01 6.15
N TYR A 757 10.13 -45.53 6.46
CA TYR A 757 9.93 -46.92 6.83
C TYR A 757 8.98 -47.56 5.81
N LEU A 758 9.46 -48.58 5.08
CA LEU A 758 8.64 -49.26 4.07
C LEU A 758 7.86 -50.40 4.73
N ASN A 759 6.54 -50.26 4.80
CA ASN A 759 5.65 -51.32 5.25
C ASN A 759 5.32 -52.25 4.07
N LEU A 760 5.86 -53.47 4.11
CA LEU A 760 5.68 -54.50 3.08
C LEU A 760 4.66 -55.57 3.48
N GLY A 761 4.04 -55.48 4.66
CA GLY A 761 3.11 -56.50 5.14
C GLY A 761 2.82 -56.40 6.64
N SER A 762 1.65 -56.92 7.04
CA SER A 762 1.21 -56.92 8.44
C SER A 762 1.88 -58.00 9.30
N ASP A 763 2.54 -58.98 8.68
CA ASP A 763 3.23 -60.08 9.36
C ASP A 763 4.57 -60.43 8.70
N LEU A 764 5.43 -61.10 9.46
CA LEU A 764 6.80 -61.44 9.04
C LEU A 764 6.84 -62.36 7.80
N ASN A 765 5.85 -63.23 7.61
CA ASN A 765 5.85 -64.16 6.47
C ASN A 765 5.56 -63.41 5.16
N THR A 766 4.58 -62.50 5.18
CA THR A 766 4.27 -61.61 4.04
C THR A 766 5.49 -60.77 3.66
N VAL A 767 6.17 -60.18 4.65
CA VAL A 767 7.38 -59.40 4.39
C VAL A 767 8.52 -60.27 3.84
N ASN A 768 8.71 -61.48 4.38
CA ASN A 768 9.73 -62.40 3.88
C ASN A 768 9.41 -62.90 2.47
N ALA A 769 8.14 -63.04 2.10
CA ALA A 769 7.73 -63.40 0.75
C ALA A 769 8.12 -62.30 -0.26
N PHE A 770 7.83 -61.03 0.02
CA PHE A 770 8.28 -59.91 -0.81
C PHE A 770 9.80 -59.85 -0.98
N LYS A 771 10.55 -60.08 0.11
CA LYS A 771 12.01 -60.15 0.05
C LYS A 771 12.50 -61.31 -0.81
N ALA A 772 11.94 -62.49 -0.61
CA ALA A 772 12.32 -63.69 -1.36
C ALA A 772 12.05 -63.51 -2.85
N TYR A 773 10.92 -62.88 -3.21
CA TYR A 773 10.62 -62.51 -4.59
C TYR A 773 11.68 -61.56 -5.15
N TRP A 774 11.94 -60.43 -4.49
CA TRP A 774 12.90 -59.43 -4.96
C TRP A 774 14.32 -60.01 -5.09
N ASP A 775 14.74 -60.83 -4.13
CA ASP A 775 16.03 -61.52 -4.15
C ASP A 775 16.15 -62.48 -5.33
N ARG A 776 15.10 -63.27 -5.58
CA ARG A 776 15.10 -64.28 -6.64
C ARG A 776 15.07 -63.66 -8.03
N HIS A 777 14.27 -62.62 -8.23
CA HIS A 777 13.98 -62.07 -9.55
C HIS A 777 14.85 -60.86 -9.90
N VAL A 778 15.32 -60.11 -8.90
CA VAL A 778 16.11 -58.87 -9.06
C VAL A 778 17.51 -59.02 -8.51
N ARG A 779 17.70 -58.98 -7.18
CA ARG A 779 19.02 -58.80 -6.56
C ARG A 779 20.03 -59.91 -6.88
N ASN A 780 19.61 -61.17 -6.83
CA ASN A 780 20.51 -62.32 -7.01
C ASN A 780 20.40 -62.94 -8.42
N ASN A 781 19.61 -62.35 -9.31
CA ASN A 781 19.45 -62.82 -10.68
C ASN A 781 20.50 -62.16 -11.58
N TYR A 782 21.65 -62.80 -11.77
CA TYR A 782 22.73 -62.29 -12.65
C TYR A 782 22.32 -62.10 -14.12
N SER A 783 21.19 -62.68 -14.55
CA SER A 783 20.64 -62.46 -15.90
C SER A 783 19.67 -61.28 -15.95
N ASN A 784 19.40 -60.64 -14.81
CA ASN A 784 18.58 -59.44 -14.74
C ASN A 784 19.42 -58.22 -15.19
N PRO A 785 18.93 -57.39 -16.13
CA PRO A 785 19.57 -56.12 -16.50
C PRO A 785 19.75 -55.13 -15.34
N ASP A 786 18.97 -55.25 -14.26
CA ASP A 786 19.05 -54.41 -13.06
C ASP A 786 20.07 -54.93 -12.02
N HIS A 787 20.83 -55.99 -12.31
CA HIS A 787 21.90 -56.52 -11.45
C HIS A 787 23.22 -55.79 -11.74
N LEU A 788 24.02 -55.44 -10.72
CA LEU A 788 25.41 -54.96 -10.83
C LEU A 788 26.21 -55.68 -11.92
N ALA A 789 26.62 -54.93 -12.94
CA ALA A 789 27.80 -55.26 -13.73
C ALA A 789 29.06 -54.72 -13.05
#